data_AF-A0AAW0HAP8-F1
#
_entry.id   AF-A0AAW0HAP8-F1
#
_cell.length_a   1.000
_cell.length_b   1.000
_cell.length_c   1.000
_cell.angle_alpha   90.00
_cell.angle_beta   90.00
_cell.angle_gamma   90.00
#
_symmetry.space_group_name_H-M   'P 1'
#
loop_
_entity.id
_entity.type
_entity.pdbx_description
1 polymer ?
#
loop_
_entity_poly.entity_id
_entity_poly.type
_entity_poly.pdbx_seq_one_letter_code
_entity_poly.pdbx_strand_id
1 'polypeptide(L)'
;QVFQVAYVIIKAANAPRPGNWILERSVDGIKFKPWQYYAISDTECLTRYKISPRRGPPTYRADNEVICTSYYSKLVPLEHGEIHTSLINGRPSADDPSPKLLEFTSARYIRLRLQRIRTLNADLMTLSHRDLRDLDPIVTRRYYYSIKDISVGGMCICYGHASSCPWDEEAKQLQCQCEHNTCGESCDRCCPGFHQQPWRPGTISSGNECEECNCHNKAKDCYYDENVAKEKRSLNMAGQYIGGGVCINCLQNTTGINCETCIDQYYRPHKVSPYEDQPCRPCDCDPVGSLSAVCIKDDRHSDLANGKWPGQCPCKEGYAGDKCDRCQFGYRGFPNCTPCDCSTVGSVNDDPCSEPCLCKKNVEGKNCDRCKPGFYNLQERNPQGCSECFCFGVSDVCDSLTWSISQVTNMSGWLVTDFISPNMIQSQQDALGGRRQVSINNTSVMQRLRSTYYWAAPEAYLGNKLAAFGGFLKYTVSYDIPVETVDGDLMSHADIIIKGNGLTLSTQAEGLSLQPYEEYFNVVRLVPENFRDFKSRREIDRDQLMTVLANVTHLLIRANYNSAKMALYRLDSVSLDVANPNAIDLAVAADVEHCECPQGYTGTSCESCLPGYYRVDGILFGGICQPCECHGHASECDIHGICSACTHNTTGNHCEQCLPGFYGTPLHGTPGDCQPCACPLSIDSNNFSPTCHLTDGENVVCDQCAPGYSGSWCERCADGYYGNPTVPGGTCVPCNCSGNVDPLEAGHCDSVTGECLKCLWNTDGAHCERCADGFYGDAVIAKNCRACNCHENGSLSGVCHLETGLCDCKPQVTGQQCDQCLPGYYGLDTGRGCVPCNCSVEGSTSDSCTEDGQCPCVPGVGGKTCDRCSRGFYGYQDGGCTPCNCAHTQNNCDPDSGECLCPPHTQGLKCEECEEGYWNLDPEQGCQACNCSVAGSTGPQCDVLSGQCRCKEGFGGQNCDQCSLGYRRFPDCVPCDCDLRGTLADTCDLEQGLCSCREDSGACSCKENVLGLQCSECRAGTFALQTDNPLGCSPCFCFGLSQLCSELEGYVRAPSNLKGTVEGVHFQDPDTLLDAEAVRQHVHGEPFYWRLPKQFEGDQLLAYGGKLRYSVAFYSTHGSGTSNYEPQVLIKGGRARKHVIYMDAPAPENGVRQAYDVGMKEEFWKYFNSVSEEHVTHSDFMSVLSNIEIANISMEVGRKAGELPPGGEIASLLEHCVCPPGTAGFSC
;
A
#
# COMPACT_ATOMS: atom_id res chain seq x y z
N GLN A 1 76.70 28.35 35.72
CA GLN A 1 75.72 28.45 36.82
C GLN A 1 75.12 29.81 37.12
N VAL A 2 73.83 29.76 37.45
CA VAL A 2 73.04 30.81 38.09
C VAL A 2 72.83 30.43 39.56
N PHE A 3 72.96 31.39 40.47
CA PHE A 3 72.73 31.20 41.89
C PHE A 3 71.43 31.87 42.33
N GLN A 4 70.74 31.27 43.30
CA GLN A 4 69.79 31.99 44.15
C GLN A 4 70.58 32.69 45.26
N VAL A 5 70.67 34.01 45.19
CA VAL A 5 71.42 34.81 46.16
C VAL A 5 70.48 35.23 47.30
N ALA A 6 70.80 34.80 48.52
CA ALA A 6 70.06 35.11 49.73
C ALA A 6 70.41 36.47 50.31
N TYR A 7 71.69 36.85 50.29
CA TYR A 7 72.17 38.13 50.81
C TYR A 7 73.48 38.61 50.18
N VAL A 8 73.72 39.93 50.26
CA VAL A 8 74.99 40.59 49.94
C VAL A 8 75.38 41.51 51.10
N ILE A 9 76.55 41.26 51.69
CA ILE A 9 77.14 42.05 52.78
C ILE A 9 78.41 42.72 52.27
N ILE A 10 78.54 44.02 52.50
CA ILE A 10 79.72 44.81 52.13
C ILE A 10 80.28 45.47 53.37
N LYS A 11 81.58 45.34 53.61
CA LYS A 11 82.28 45.98 54.73
C LYS A 11 83.26 47.01 54.21
N ALA A 12 83.03 48.28 54.52
CA ALA A 12 83.99 49.33 54.24
C ALA A 12 85.27 49.14 55.09
N ALA A 13 86.42 49.61 54.61
CA ALA A 13 87.68 49.59 55.33
C ALA A 13 87.92 50.95 56.01
N ASN A 14 89.02 51.64 55.67
CA ASN A 14 89.42 52.96 56.15
C ASN A 14 88.72 54.13 55.42
N ALA A 15 87.46 53.94 55.00
CA ALA A 15 86.67 54.96 54.33
C ALA A 15 85.18 54.85 54.73
N PRO A 16 84.40 55.94 54.68
CA PRO A 16 82.98 55.89 54.97
C PRO A 16 82.24 55.08 53.91
N ARG A 17 81.07 54.55 54.28
CA ARG A 17 80.20 53.82 53.35
C ARG A 17 79.83 54.67 52.13
N PRO A 18 79.74 54.08 50.91
CA PRO A 18 79.37 54.82 49.71
C PRO A 18 78.05 55.58 49.88
N GLY A 19 78.01 56.83 49.42
CA GLY A 19 76.85 57.70 49.58
C GLY A 19 75.69 57.28 48.68
N ASN A 20 75.87 57.47 47.37
CA ASN A 20 74.92 57.00 46.37
C ASN A 20 75.53 55.85 45.59
N TRP A 21 74.82 54.73 45.53
CA TRP A 21 75.24 53.57 44.76
C TRP A 21 74.06 52.64 44.47
N ILE A 22 74.25 51.72 43.53
CA ILE A 22 73.25 50.71 43.15
C ILE A 22 73.87 49.33 43.30
N LEU A 23 73.16 48.43 43.96
CA LEU A 23 73.41 46.99 43.87
C LEU A 23 72.60 46.45 42.69
N GLU A 24 73.26 45.87 41.70
CA GLU A 24 72.64 45.37 40.47
C GLU A 24 73.00 43.89 40.24
N ARG A 25 72.12 43.16 39.57
CA ARG A 25 72.27 41.75 39.19
C ARG A 25 72.01 41.51 37.71
N SER A 26 72.56 40.43 37.17
CA SER A 26 72.33 39.97 35.81
C SER A 26 72.51 38.45 35.72
N VAL A 27 71.82 37.82 34.77
CA VAL A 27 71.97 36.40 34.42
C VAL A 27 72.83 36.24 33.15
N ASP A 28 72.71 37.20 32.22
CA ASP A 28 73.32 37.23 30.88
C ASP A 28 74.68 37.94 30.81
N GLY A 29 75.06 38.68 31.86
CA GLY A 29 76.24 39.57 31.89
C GLY A 29 76.06 40.91 31.16
N ILE A 30 74.93 41.12 30.47
CA ILE A 30 74.67 42.31 29.63
C ILE A 30 73.60 43.19 30.28
N LYS A 31 72.42 42.62 30.58
CA LYS A 31 71.27 43.36 31.12
C LYS A 31 71.24 43.32 32.64
N PHE A 32 71.80 44.36 33.26
CA PHE A 32 71.76 44.53 34.70
C PHE A 32 70.43 45.12 35.19
N LYS A 33 69.73 44.38 36.05
CA LYS A 33 68.55 44.84 36.81
C LYS A 33 68.99 45.27 38.22
N PRO A 34 68.45 46.34 38.82
CA PRO A 34 68.74 46.71 40.20
C PRO A 34 68.14 45.70 41.19
N TRP A 35 68.88 45.37 42.25
CA TRP A 35 68.34 44.72 43.46
C TRP A 35 67.93 45.76 44.50
N GLN A 36 68.79 46.76 44.75
CA GLN A 36 68.52 47.81 45.74
C GLN A 36 69.30 49.10 45.43
N TYR A 37 68.65 50.23 45.67
CA TYR A 37 69.26 51.56 45.56
C TYR A 37 69.64 52.11 46.93
N TYR A 38 70.76 52.82 46.97
CA TYR A 38 71.28 53.47 48.17
C TYR A 38 71.53 54.94 47.87
N ALA A 39 71.04 55.83 48.74
CA ALA A 39 71.12 57.26 48.55
C ALA A 39 71.49 58.01 49.83
N ILE A 40 72.20 59.12 49.67
CA ILE A 40 72.61 60.06 50.73
C ILE A 40 71.43 60.54 51.59
N SER A 41 70.25 60.71 51.00
CA SER A 41 69.06 61.15 51.73
C SER A 41 67.80 60.50 51.14
N ASP A 42 66.75 60.49 51.95
CA ASP A 42 65.40 60.12 51.53
C ASP A 42 64.93 60.92 50.30
N THR A 43 65.31 62.21 50.22
CA THR A 43 65.00 63.07 49.09
C THR A 43 65.73 62.67 47.82
N GLU A 44 66.99 62.23 47.90
CA GLU A 44 67.77 61.78 46.73
C GLU A 44 67.27 60.45 46.15
N CYS A 45 66.64 59.58 46.95
CA CYS A 45 65.93 58.42 46.40
C CYS A 45 64.86 58.82 45.36
N LEU A 46 64.07 59.86 45.68
CA LEU A 46 63.01 60.32 44.80
C LEU A 46 63.56 61.11 43.61
N THR A 47 64.49 62.05 43.83
CA THR A 47 64.98 62.92 42.75
C THR A 47 65.96 62.24 41.79
N ARG A 48 66.80 61.31 42.27
CA ARG A 48 67.83 60.64 41.45
C ARG A 48 67.39 59.29 40.91
N TYR A 49 66.65 58.50 41.70
CA TYR A 49 66.24 57.14 41.32
C TYR A 49 64.74 56.99 41.05
N LYS A 50 63.93 58.05 41.26
CA LYS A 50 62.47 58.04 41.08
C LYS A 50 61.74 56.99 41.93
N ILE A 51 62.34 56.61 43.06
CA ILE A 51 61.79 55.60 43.99
C ILE A 51 61.51 56.27 45.34
N SER A 52 60.34 55.98 45.91
CA SER A 52 59.98 56.47 47.24
C SER A 52 60.91 55.89 48.32
N PRO A 53 61.48 56.72 49.20
CA PRO A 53 62.45 56.25 50.21
C PRO A 53 61.80 55.34 51.27
N ARG A 54 62.45 54.21 51.56
CA ARG A 54 62.12 53.37 52.73
C ARG A 54 62.85 53.92 53.96
N ARG A 55 62.09 54.52 54.87
CA ARG A 55 62.56 55.03 56.17
C ARG A 55 62.75 53.89 57.16
N GLY A 56 63.87 53.90 57.88
CA GLY A 56 64.22 52.84 58.84
C GLY A 56 64.96 51.67 58.16
N PRO A 57 64.98 50.47 58.77
CA PRO A 57 65.56 49.28 58.15
C PRO A 57 64.82 48.89 56.87
N PRO A 58 65.49 48.22 55.90
CA PRO A 58 64.84 47.68 54.71
C PRO A 58 63.60 46.83 55.02
N THR A 59 62.49 47.14 54.36
CA THR A 59 61.23 46.39 54.41
C THR A 59 60.62 46.35 53.01
N TYR A 60 59.96 45.25 52.68
CA TYR A 60 59.49 44.94 51.33
C TYR A 60 57.99 44.61 51.37
N ARG A 61 57.22 45.11 50.40
CA ARG A 61 55.78 44.84 50.22
C ARG A 61 55.51 43.73 49.20
N ALA A 62 56.48 43.42 48.35
CA ALA A 62 56.37 42.41 47.30
C ALA A 62 57.73 41.74 47.04
N ASP A 63 57.70 40.49 46.58
CA ASP A 63 58.91 39.68 46.38
C ASP A 63 59.90 40.26 45.37
N ASN A 64 59.39 40.94 44.34
CA ASN A 64 60.21 41.59 43.31
C ASN A 64 60.43 43.09 43.55
N GLU A 65 60.04 43.63 44.72
CA GLU A 65 60.17 45.06 45.00
C GLU A 65 61.65 45.47 45.12
N VAL A 66 62.03 46.47 44.33
CA VAL A 66 63.31 47.16 44.40
C VAL A 66 63.12 48.48 45.16
N ILE A 67 63.75 48.58 46.33
CA ILE A 67 63.61 49.75 47.21
C ILE A 67 64.80 50.71 47.08
N CYS A 68 64.62 51.93 47.57
CA CYS A 68 65.71 52.86 47.86
C CYS A 68 65.75 53.19 49.36
N THR A 69 66.93 53.13 49.98
CA THR A 69 67.11 53.45 51.40
C THR A 69 68.32 54.35 51.64
N SER A 70 68.18 55.25 52.63
CA SER A 70 69.26 56.08 53.16
C SER A 70 69.95 55.48 54.40
N TYR A 71 69.40 54.38 54.94
CA TYR A 71 69.80 53.81 56.24
C TYR A 71 71.28 53.39 56.29
N TYR A 72 71.76 52.71 55.24
CA TYR A 72 73.15 52.27 55.10
C TYR A 72 74.07 53.33 54.44
N SER A 73 73.54 54.46 53.99
CA SER A 73 74.28 55.59 53.40
C SER A 73 74.51 56.75 54.38
N LYS A 74 74.33 56.49 55.68
CA LYS A 74 74.69 57.41 56.78
C LYS A 74 76.21 57.46 56.95
N LEU A 75 76.74 58.66 57.15
CA LEU A 75 78.17 58.97 57.26
C LEU A 75 78.86 58.24 58.44
N VAL A 76 78.14 58.00 59.53
CA VAL A 76 78.63 57.21 60.67
C VAL A 76 78.33 55.73 60.44
N PRO A 77 79.27 54.80 60.67
CA PRO A 77 80.67 55.03 61.07
C PRO A 77 81.56 55.44 59.89
N LEU A 78 82.65 56.17 60.18
CA LEU A 78 83.61 56.68 59.20
C LEU A 78 84.59 55.62 58.67
N GLU A 79 84.76 54.52 59.40
CA GLU A 79 85.55 53.35 59.02
C GLU A 79 84.78 52.09 59.43
N HIS A 80 85.14 50.93 58.86
CA HIS A 80 84.58 49.62 59.21
C HIS A 80 83.04 49.54 59.07
N GLY A 81 82.44 50.42 58.28
CA GLY A 81 81.00 50.51 58.11
C GLY A 81 80.43 49.38 57.27
N GLU A 82 79.50 48.62 57.85
CA GLU A 82 78.83 47.52 57.16
C GLU A 82 77.54 47.95 56.44
N ILE A 83 77.25 47.26 55.35
CA ILE A 83 75.99 47.34 54.58
C ILE A 83 75.47 45.91 54.42
N HIS A 84 74.28 45.66 54.98
CA HIS A 84 73.63 44.36 54.93
C HIS A 84 72.45 44.43 53.96
N THR A 85 72.46 43.58 52.94
CA THR A 85 71.38 43.50 51.94
C THR A 85 70.80 42.09 51.94
N SER A 86 69.68 41.91 52.64
CA SER A 86 68.88 40.69 52.53
C SER A 86 68.08 40.73 51.23
N LEU A 87 68.08 39.65 50.45
CA LEU A 87 67.25 39.51 49.26
C LEU A 87 66.02 38.63 49.51
N ILE A 88 66.02 37.81 50.57
CA ILE A 88 64.92 36.90 50.96
C ILE A 88 64.20 37.41 52.22
N ASN A 89 64.92 37.50 53.35
CA ASN A 89 64.33 37.82 54.65
C ASN A 89 63.63 39.19 54.61
N GLY A 90 62.36 39.22 55.05
CA GLY A 90 61.52 40.42 55.07
C GLY A 90 60.64 40.62 53.83
N ARG A 91 60.63 39.67 52.88
CA ARG A 91 59.68 39.62 51.75
C ARG A 91 58.48 38.69 52.05
N PRO A 92 57.30 38.90 51.45
CA PRO A 92 56.10 38.13 51.76
C PRO A 92 56.23 36.61 51.58
N SER A 93 56.89 36.15 50.52
CA SER A 93 57.00 34.71 50.22
C SER A 93 58.36 34.13 50.65
N ALA A 94 58.87 34.54 51.81
CA ALA A 94 60.18 34.10 52.30
C ALA A 94 60.19 32.63 52.76
N ASP A 95 59.08 32.14 53.33
CA ASP A 95 58.96 30.77 53.85
C ASP A 95 58.60 29.74 52.74
N ASP A 96 57.87 30.17 51.71
CA ASP A 96 57.56 29.39 50.50
C ASP A 96 57.88 30.24 49.24
N PRO A 97 59.08 30.07 48.63
CA PRO A 97 59.57 30.97 47.59
C PRO A 97 58.73 31.01 46.31
N SER A 98 57.96 32.08 46.13
CA SER A 98 57.19 32.30 44.91
C SER A 98 58.11 32.35 43.66
N PRO A 99 57.63 31.99 42.45
CA PRO A 99 58.42 32.11 41.22
C PRO A 99 58.97 33.52 40.98
N LYS A 100 58.29 34.55 41.48
CA LYS A 100 58.74 35.95 41.43
C LYS A 100 59.92 36.20 42.38
N LEU A 101 59.95 35.57 43.55
CA LEU A 101 61.09 35.64 44.47
C LEU A 101 62.29 34.87 43.91
N LEU A 102 62.06 33.69 43.34
CA LEU A 102 63.10 32.87 42.70
C LEU A 102 63.74 33.61 41.50
N GLU A 103 62.94 34.21 40.61
CA GLU A 103 63.47 35.06 39.52
C GLU A 103 64.09 36.36 40.05
N PHE A 104 63.71 36.84 41.24
CA PHE A 104 64.30 38.04 41.83
C PHE A 104 65.69 37.78 42.42
N THR A 105 65.87 36.67 43.16
CA THR A 105 67.14 36.27 43.78
C THR A 105 68.13 35.65 42.81
N SER A 106 67.68 35.18 41.64
CA SER A 106 68.55 34.58 40.62
C SER A 106 69.57 35.58 40.04
N ALA A 107 70.86 35.24 40.12
CA ALA A 107 71.95 35.99 39.49
C ALA A 107 73.14 35.09 39.09
N ARG A 108 73.82 35.46 38.00
CA ARG A 108 75.15 34.95 37.61
C ARG A 108 76.23 36.03 37.80
N TYR A 109 75.86 37.29 37.61
CA TYR A 109 76.73 38.45 37.74
C TYR A 109 76.13 39.46 38.72
N ILE A 110 76.95 39.98 39.63
CA ILE A 110 76.59 41.01 40.61
C ILE A 110 77.47 42.23 40.35
N ARG A 111 76.88 43.43 40.31
CA ARG A 111 77.58 44.69 40.04
C ARG A 111 77.32 45.72 41.13
N LEU A 112 78.40 46.25 41.68
CA LEU A 112 78.42 47.32 42.68
C LEU A 112 78.68 48.66 41.98
N ARG A 113 77.63 49.43 41.68
CA ARG A 113 77.76 50.68 40.93
C ARG A 113 77.83 51.88 41.87
N LEU A 114 79.04 52.20 42.32
CA LEU A 114 79.31 53.36 43.18
C LEU A 114 79.19 54.67 42.38
N GLN A 115 78.37 55.61 42.84
CA GLN A 115 78.04 56.84 42.08
C GLN A 115 78.41 58.15 42.78
N ARG A 116 78.43 58.20 44.11
CA ARG A 116 78.77 59.41 44.87
C ARG A 116 79.36 59.09 46.25
N ILE A 117 80.50 59.70 46.55
CA ILE A 117 81.20 59.60 47.84
C ILE A 117 80.45 60.43 48.89
N ARG A 118 80.57 60.05 50.16
CA ARG A 118 80.11 60.84 51.31
C ARG A 118 81.14 61.90 51.69
N THR A 119 80.77 63.17 51.60
CA THR A 119 81.59 64.31 52.04
C THR A 119 81.16 64.83 53.41
N LEU A 120 82.08 65.48 54.13
CA LEU A 120 81.76 66.29 55.31
C LEU A 120 81.18 67.63 54.86
N ASN A 121 80.19 68.16 55.59
CA ASN A 121 79.43 69.36 55.16
C ASN A 121 80.31 70.62 54.98
N ALA A 122 81.46 70.71 55.64
CA ALA A 122 82.39 71.83 55.50
C ALA A 122 83.09 71.86 54.12
N ASP A 123 83.37 70.69 53.52
CA ASP A 123 84.11 70.55 52.27
C ASP A 123 83.21 70.67 51.03
N LEU A 124 81.91 70.93 51.20
CA LEU A 124 80.97 71.08 50.09
C LEU A 124 81.18 72.40 49.32
N MET A 125 81.76 73.41 49.98
CA MET A 125 82.01 74.74 49.41
C MET A 125 83.19 74.75 48.41
N THR A 126 84.18 73.87 48.58
CA THR A 126 85.35 73.75 47.69
C THR A 126 85.13 72.83 46.49
N LEU A 127 84.20 71.88 46.59
CA LEU A 127 83.87 70.93 45.52
C LEU A 127 82.80 71.44 44.53
N SER A 128 82.30 72.68 44.69
CA SER A 128 81.26 73.27 43.83
C SER A 128 81.78 74.11 42.67
N HIS A 129 83.11 74.33 42.59
CA HIS A 129 83.75 75.00 41.46
C HIS A 129 83.71 74.13 40.20
N ARG A 130 83.35 74.73 39.07
CA ARG A 130 83.21 74.03 37.77
C ARG A 130 84.54 73.72 37.08
N ASP A 131 85.64 74.33 37.52
CA ASP A 131 86.96 74.15 36.92
C ASP A 131 87.81 73.18 37.74
N LEU A 132 88.31 72.13 37.08
CA LEU A 132 89.09 71.05 37.70
C LEU A 132 90.45 71.49 38.27
N ARG A 133 90.87 72.74 38.00
CA ARG A 133 92.15 73.31 38.44
C ARG A 133 92.10 73.97 39.82
N ASP A 134 90.92 74.37 40.29
CA ASP A 134 90.73 75.03 41.60
C ASP A 134 90.44 74.03 42.74
N LEU A 135 90.46 72.72 42.45
CA LEU A 135 90.25 71.65 43.43
C LEU A 135 91.54 71.31 44.18
N ASP A 136 91.58 71.62 45.47
CA ASP A 136 92.72 71.28 46.34
C ASP A 136 93.00 69.75 46.34
N PRO A 137 94.20 69.30 45.92
CA PRO A 137 94.62 67.89 45.98
C PRO A 137 94.59 67.29 47.39
N ILE A 138 94.72 68.11 48.44
CA ILE A 138 94.70 67.68 49.84
C ILE A 138 93.28 67.27 50.25
N VAL A 139 92.25 67.95 49.73
CA VAL A 139 90.84 67.63 49.99
C VAL A 139 90.42 66.42 49.16
N THR A 140 90.71 66.40 47.86
CA THR A 140 90.30 65.31 46.96
C THR A 140 90.95 63.97 47.31
N ARG A 141 92.21 63.93 47.78
CA ARG A 141 92.87 62.70 48.25
C ARG A 141 92.23 62.06 49.49
N ARG A 142 91.40 62.79 50.25
CA ARG A 142 90.68 62.24 51.42
C ARG A 142 89.39 61.50 51.03
N TYR A 143 88.89 61.70 49.81
CA TYR A 143 87.62 61.17 49.35
C TYR A 143 87.82 60.02 48.35
N TYR A 144 87.82 58.80 48.88
CA TYR A 144 87.91 57.55 48.12
C TYR A 144 86.92 56.52 48.67
N TYR A 145 86.67 55.45 47.92
CA TYR A 145 85.98 54.26 48.43
C TYR A 145 87.01 53.21 48.85
N SER A 146 86.76 52.54 49.96
CA SER A 146 87.62 51.47 50.46
C SER A 146 86.74 50.34 51.02
N ILE A 147 86.88 49.13 50.47
CA ILE A 147 86.07 47.95 50.83
C ILE A 147 87.04 46.87 51.29
N LYS A 148 86.81 46.35 52.49
CA LYS A 148 87.61 45.28 53.11
C LYS A 148 87.14 43.89 52.67
N ASP A 149 85.83 43.72 52.55
CA ASP A 149 85.18 42.43 52.39
C ASP A 149 83.84 42.58 51.65
N ILE A 150 83.53 41.58 50.80
CA ILE A 150 82.27 41.43 50.07
C ILE A 150 81.85 39.97 50.21
N SER A 151 80.82 39.71 51.03
CA SER A 151 80.27 38.37 51.23
C SER A 151 78.94 38.25 50.50
N VAL A 152 78.81 37.19 49.69
CA VAL A 152 77.60 36.85 48.93
C VAL A 152 77.16 35.46 49.35
N GLY A 153 76.01 35.36 50.01
CA GLY A 153 75.41 34.09 50.40
C GLY A 153 74.39 33.63 49.37
N GLY A 154 74.46 32.38 48.93
CA GLY A 154 73.51 31.81 47.97
C GLY A 154 73.75 30.33 47.70
N MET A 155 72.84 29.71 46.95
CA MET A 155 72.88 28.30 46.55
C MET A 155 72.77 28.15 45.03
N CYS A 156 73.30 27.05 44.49
CA CYS A 156 73.10 26.71 43.09
C CYS A 156 71.64 26.29 42.84
N ILE A 157 71.12 26.60 41.66
CA ILE A 157 69.78 26.16 41.26
C ILE A 157 69.92 24.75 40.70
N CYS A 158 69.55 23.76 41.51
CA CYS A 158 69.65 22.33 41.18
C CYS A 158 68.27 21.62 41.29
N TYR A 159 67.17 22.40 41.26
CA TYR A 159 65.74 22.03 41.33
C TYR A 159 65.31 20.94 42.34
N GLY A 160 66.08 20.69 43.40
CA GLY A 160 65.81 19.61 44.36
C GLY A 160 66.26 18.22 43.90
N HIS A 161 66.98 18.12 42.78
CA HIS A 161 67.53 16.89 42.23
C HIS A 161 69.06 16.84 42.26
N ALA A 162 69.73 17.63 43.10
CA ALA A 162 71.16 17.44 43.36
C ALA A 162 71.49 17.83 44.81
N SER A 163 72.24 16.96 45.49
CA SER A 163 72.78 17.22 46.83
C SER A 163 73.98 18.18 46.82
N SER A 164 74.73 18.23 45.72
CA SER A 164 75.87 19.13 45.54
C SER A 164 76.02 19.58 44.08
N CYS A 165 76.63 20.74 43.87
CA CYS A 165 76.74 21.34 42.54
C CYS A 165 78.23 21.80 42.34
N PRO A 166 79.18 20.85 42.14
CA PRO A 166 80.65 21.06 42.17
C PRO A 166 81.21 21.75 40.91
N TRP A 167 82.51 22.04 40.92
CA TRP A 167 83.21 22.67 39.79
C TRP A 167 83.59 21.65 38.71
N ASP A 168 83.14 21.90 37.49
CA ASP A 168 83.48 21.16 36.29
C ASP A 168 84.67 21.84 35.57
N GLU A 169 85.77 21.10 35.41
CA GLU A 169 87.00 21.55 34.75
C GLU A 169 86.84 21.73 33.22
N GLU A 170 85.99 20.91 32.57
CA GLU A 170 85.76 20.97 31.13
C GLU A 170 84.82 22.13 30.78
N ALA A 171 83.69 22.22 31.50
CA ALA A 171 82.68 23.26 31.30
C ALA A 171 83.07 24.63 31.92
N LYS A 172 84.10 24.66 32.77
CA LYS A 172 84.58 25.84 33.52
C LYS A 172 83.46 26.56 34.27
N GLN A 173 82.57 25.77 34.88
CA GLN A 173 81.46 26.27 35.67
C GLN A 173 81.10 25.31 36.79
N LEU A 174 80.38 25.82 37.78
CA LEU A 174 79.71 24.97 38.76
C LEU A 174 78.51 24.30 38.09
N GLN A 175 78.44 22.97 38.14
CA GLN A 175 77.37 22.18 37.52
C GLN A 175 76.73 21.30 38.58
N CYS A 176 75.42 21.08 38.46
CA CYS A 176 74.67 20.25 39.39
C CYS A 176 75.00 18.77 39.21
N GLN A 177 75.32 18.07 40.30
CA GLN A 177 75.46 16.62 40.27
C GLN A 177 74.08 15.98 40.36
N CYS A 178 73.43 15.83 39.21
CA CYS A 178 72.04 15.43 39.16
C CYS A 178 71.79 13.98 39.61
N GLU A 179 70.74 13.82 40.39
CA GLU A 179 70.16 12.61 40.95
C GLU A 179 68.73 12.44 40.37
N HIS A 180 67.93 11.49 40.89
CA HIS A 180 66.52 11.31 40.51
C HIS A 180 66.28 11.13 38.98
N ASN A 181 67.25 10.54 38.26
CA ASN A 181 67.27 10.37 36.79
C ASN A 181 67.07 11.68 36.00
N THR A 182 67.48 12.81 36.59
CA THR A 182 67.49 14.12 35.94
C THR A 182 68.85 14.44 35.33
N CYS A 183 68.85 15.23 34.27
CA CYS A 183 70.02 15.60 33.48
C CYS A 183 69.99 17.10 33.14
N GLY A 184 71.13 17.66 32.71
CA GLY A 184 71.28 19.09 32.38
C GLY A 184 72.09 19.87 33.42
N GLU A 185 72.48 21.11 33.10
CA GLU A 185 73.37 21.92 33.95
C GLU A 185 72.76 22.23 35.33
N SER A 186 71.42 22.25 35.40
CA SER A 186 70.64 22.59 36.59
C SER A 186 69.68 21.47 37.04
N CYS A 187 69.79 20.28 36.43
CA CYS A 187 68.85 19.16 36.63
C CYS A 187 67.41 19.49 36.17
N ASP A 188 67.31 20.22 35.06
CA ASP A 188 66.12 20.89 34.52
C ASP A 188 65.29 20.03 33.54
N ARG A 189 65.68 18.76 33.33
CA ARG A 189 65.01 17.79 32.45
C ARG A 189 65.30 16.37 32.92
N CYS A 190 64.52 15.41 32.44
CA CYS A 190 64.83 13.98 32.59
C CYS A 190 66.04 13.60 31.72
N CYS A 191 66.72 12.51 32.10
CA CYS A 191 67.74 11.90 31.27
C CYS A 191 67.12 11.16 30.06
N PRO A 192 67.87 11.00 28.95
CA PRO A 192 67.45 10.14 27.83
C PRO A 192 67.04 8.75 28.32
N GLY A 193 65.91 8.24 27.81
CA GLY A 193 65.26 7.02 28.28
C GLY A 193 64.30 7.16 29.47
N PHE A 194 64.31 8.28 30.20
CA PHE A 194 63.51 8.48 31.42
C PHE A 194 62.32 9.44 31.23
N HIS A 195 61.63 9.34 30.09
CA HIS A 195 60.51 10.22 29.74
C HIS A 195 59.12 9.55 29.87
N GLN A 196 58.97 8.56 30.77
CA GLN A 196 57.67 7.91 30.99
C GLN A 196 56.67 8.89 31.66
N GLN A 197 57.17 9.83 32.45
CA GLN A 197 56.40 10.89 33.11
C GLN A 197 57.02 12.27 32.81
N PRO A 198 56.26 13.38 32.92
CA PRO A 198 56.80 14.71 32.69
C PRO A 198 57.68 15.14 33.87
N TRP A 199 58.82 15.77 33.58
CA TRP A 199 59.74 16.31 34.59
C TRP A 199 59.04 17.28 35.56
N ARG A 200 59.37 17.20 36.85
CA ARG A 200 58.85 18.07 37.92
C ARG A 200 59.97 18.32 38.95
N PRO A 201 60.09 19.55 39.50
CA PRO A 201 61.10 19.85 40.52
C PRO A 201 60.87 19.03 41.80
N GLY A 202 61.95 18.58 42.43
CA GLY A 202 61.91 17.87 43.71
C GLY A 202 61.36 18.75 44.84
N THR A 203 60.53 18.17 45.70
CA THR A 203 59.97 18.82 46.89
C THR A 203 60.47 18.13 48.16
N ILE A 204 60.24 18.74 49.33
CA ILE A 204 60.58 18.15 50.63
C ILE A 204 59.83 16.83 50.89
N SER A 205 58.68 16.62 50.22
CA SER A 205 57.83 15.43 50.37
C SER A 205 57.97 14.39 49.26
N SER A 206 58.54 14.73 48.11
CA SER A 206 58.67 13.85 46.95
C SER A 206 59.91 14.21 46.11
N GLY A 207 60.78 13.24 45.85
CA GLY A 207 61.95 13.42 44.99
C GLY A 207 61.60 13.73 43.53
N ASN A 208 60.37 13.40 43.09
CA ASN A 208 59.86 13.60 41.73
C ASN A 208 60.84 13.08 40.66
N GLU A 209 61.27 11.83 40.82
CA GLU A 209 62.22 11.19 39.92
C GLU A 209 61.62 10.87 38.54
N CYS A 210 62.47 10.91 37.53
CA CYS A 210 62.10 10.57 36.17
C CYS A 210 62.06 9.04 35.99
N GLU A 211 60.96 8.53 35.43
CA GLU A 211 60.69 7.09 35.25
C GLU A 211 61.12 6.61 33.85
N GLU A 212 61.76 5.44 33.80
CA GLU A 212 62.26 4.80 32.57
C GLU A 212 61.12 4.33 31.65
N CYS A 213 61.25 4.58 30.35
CA CYS A 213 60.31 4.13 29.34
C CYS A 213 60.49 2.64 29.01
N ASN A 214 59.40 1.88 29.00
CA ASN A 214 59.45 0.47 28.61
C ASN A 214 59.44 0.32 27.08
N CYS A 215 60.60 0.20 26.47
CA CYS A 215 60.76 0.06 25.01
C CYS A 215 61.03 -1.38 24.54
N HIS A 216 60.65 -2.40 25.33
CA HIS A 216 60.87 -3.83 25.03
C HIS A 216 62.32 -4.22 24.64
N ASN A 217 63.32 -3.48 25.14
CA ASN A 217 64.74 -3.56 24.74
C ASN A 217 65.02 -3.22 23.25
N LYS A 218 64.08 -2.58 22.54
CA LYS A 218 64.19 -2.21 21.11
C LYS A 218 64.56 -0.76 20.87
N ALA A 219 64.32 0.12 21.84
CA ALA A 219 64.87 1.47 21.87
C ALA A 219 65.57 1.73 23.20
N LYS A 220 66.50 2.67 23.21
CA LYS A 220 67.23 3.14 24.41
C LYS A 220 66.78 4.52 24.90
N ASP A 221 65.93 5.18 24.13
CA ASP A 221 65.49 6.55 24.38
C ASP A 221 64.03 6.70 23.97
N CYS A 222 63.38 7.70 24.52
CA CYS A 222 61.96 7.99 24.37
C CYS A 222 61.71 9.49 24.60
N TYR A 223 60.57 10.00 24.14
CA TYR A 223 60.06 11.32 24.50
C TYR A 223 58.72 11.20 25.23
N TYR A 224 58.34 12.21 25.99
CA TYR A 224 57.04 12.26 26.67
C TYR A 224 55.98 12.91 25.77
N ASP A 225 54.83 12.26 25.60
CA ASP A 225 53.64 12.77 24.92
C ASP A 225 52.44 12.83 25.87
N GLU A 226 51.84 14.02 26.00
CA GLU A 226 50.72 14.25 26.91
C GLU A 226 49.40 13.57 26.44
N ASN A 227 49.21 13.39 25.13
CA ASN A 227 48.03 12.73 24.61
C ASN A 227 48.11 11.22 24.85
N VAL A 228 49.28 10.61 24.62
CA VAL A 228 49.54 9.20 24.94
C VAL A 228 49.33 8.91 26.43
N ALA A 229 49.68 9.86 27.30
CA ALA A 229 49.43 9.77 28.75
C ALA A 229 47.94 9.84 29.11
N LYS A 230 47.17 10.73 28.47
CA LYS A 230 45.71 10.83 28.68
C LYS A 230 44.96 9.60 28.18
N GLU A 231 45.37 9.06 27.03
CA GLU A 231 44.79 7.87 26.43
C GLU A 231 45.23 6.56 27.10
N LYS A 232 46.18 6.61 28.06
CA LYS A 232 46.76 5.43 28.73
C LYS A 232 47.34 4.41 27.75
N ARG A 233 48.11 4.88 26.77
CA ARG A 233 48.64 4.02 25.69
C ARG A 233 50.11 3.64 25.83
N SER A 234 50.88 4.35 26.65
CA SER A 234 52.25 3.95 26.98
C SER A 234 52.27 2.96 28.15
N LEU A 235 53.03 1.89 27.98
CA LEU A 235 53.35 0.91 29.02
C LEU A 235 54.57 1.37 29.83
N ASN A 236 54.53 1.24 31.16
CA ASN A 236 55.69 1.48 32.01
C ASN A 236 56.47 0.18 32.34
N MET A 237 57.55 0.30 33.10
CA MET A 237 58.40 -0.84 33.49
C MET A 237 57.72 -1.83 34.44
N ALA A 238 56.63 -1.44 35.11
CA ALA A 238 55.79 -2.34 35.92
C ALA A 238 54.70 -3.07 35.11
N GLY A 239 54.67 -2.91 33.77
CA GLY A 239 53.65 -3.52 32.91
C GLY A 239 52.27 -2.85 33.01
N GLN A 240 52.21 -1.62 33.51
CA GLN A 240 50.97 -0.85 33.65
C GLN A 240 50.87 0.21 32.54
N TYR A 241 49.67 0.38 31.99
CA TYR A 241 49.37 1.39 30.97
C TYR A 241 49.20 2.78 31.61
N ILE A 242 50.32 3.36 32.05
CA ILE A 242 50.41 4.62 32.80
C ILE A 242 51.66 5.38 32.32
N GLY A 243 51.50 6.68 32.05
CA GLY A 243 52.57 7.54 31.54
C GLY A 243 52.44 7.80 30.03
N GLY A 244 53.35 8.63 29.51
CA GLY A 244 53.33 9.15 28.14
C GLY A 244 54.58 8.85 27.33
N GLY A 245 55.43 7.92 27.78
CA GLY A 245 56.69 7.61 27.10
C GLY A 245 56.46 6.99 25.72
N VAL A 246 57.02 7.61 24.68
CA VAL A 246 57.02 7.13 23.30
C VAL A 246 58.46 6.85 22.86
N CYS A 247 58.75 5.60 22.54
CA CYS A 247 60.08 5.12 22.19
C CYS A 247 60.55 5.62 20.82
N ILE A 248 61.84 5.97 20.69
CA ILE A 248 62.43 6.45 19.43
C ILE A 248 63.48 5.49 18.87
N ASN A 249 63.54 5.37 17.54
CA ASN A 249 64.46 4.47 16.84
C ASN A 249 64.33 3.00 17.25
N CYS A 250 63.11 2.47 17.26
CA CYS A 250 62.82 1.05 17.46
C CYS A 250 63.64 0.15 16.50
N LEU A 251 64.46 -0.72 17.06
CA LEU A 251 65.32 -1.65 16.33
C LEU A 251 64.59 -2.95 15.98
N GLN A 252 65.28 -3.86 15.27
CA GLN A 252 64.80 -5.23 15.00
C GLN A 252 63.41 -5.28 14.30
N ASN A 253 63.16 -4.33 13.40
CA ASN A 253 61.93 -4.19 12.61
C ASN A 253 60.65 -4.00 13.46
N THR A 254 60.79 -3.42 14.65
CA THR A 254 59.67 -3.08 15.54
C THR A 254 59.21 -1.63 15.39
N THR A 255 57.97 -1.34 15.81
CA THR A 255 57.36 -0.01 15.85
C THR A 255 56.24 0.04 16.88
N GLY A 256 55.56 1.18 17.03
CA GLY A 256 54.56 1.41 18.08
C GLY A 256 55.12 2.27 19.23
N ILE A 257 54.26 2.57 20.21
CA ILE A 257 54.57 3.52 21.30
C ILE A 257 55.70 3.00 22.20
N ASN A 258 55.71 1.69 22.43
CA ASN A 258 56.68 0.97 23.25
C ASN A 258 57.58 0.04 22.40
N CYS A 259 57.64 0.23 21.08
CA CYS A 259 58.22 -0.72 20.12
C CYS A 259 57.58 -2.13 20.16
N GLU A 260 56.29 -2.18 20.47
CA GLU A 260 55.52 -3.40 20.77
C GLU A 260 54.96 -4.12 19.55
N THR A 261 54.94 -3.50 18.37
CA THR A 261 54.41 -4.05 17.10
C THR A 261 55.52 -4.19 16.04
N CYS A 262 55.21 -4.72 14.85
CA CYS A 262 56.16 -4.79 13.72
C CYS A 262 55.92 -3.68 12.68
N ILE A 263 56.99 -3.25 12.01
CA ILE A 263 56.89 -2.34 10.84
C ILE A 263 56.08 -2.98 9.71
N ASP A 264 55.60 -2.16 8.78
CA ASP A 264 54.92 -2.65 7.58
C ASP A 264 55.81 -3.63 6.79
N GLN A 265 55.20 -4.64 6.17
CA GLN A 265 55.88 -5.79 5.55
C GLN A 265 56.58 -6.75 6.54
N TYR A 266 56.38 -6.59 7.86
CA TYR A 266 56.84 -7.55 8.86
C TYR A 266 55.73 -7.94 9.84
N TYR A 267 55.79 -9.16 10.35
CA TYR A 267 54.87 -9.70 11.35
C TYR A 267 55.59 -10.44 12.49
N ARG A 268 54.94 -10.50 13.64
CA ARG A 268 55.33 -11.31 14.79
C ARG A 268 54.57 -12.65 14.74
N PRO A 269 55.26 -13.79 14.67
CA PRO A 269 54.60 -15.10 14.75
C PRO A 269 53.88 -15.26 16.09
N HIS A 270 52.78 -16.04 16.07
CA HIS A 270 51.97 -16.35 17.25
C HIS A 270 52.83 -16.80 18.44
N LYS A 271 52.55 -16.25 19.64
CA LYS A 271 53.27 -16.51 20.92
C LYS A 271 54.74 -16.06 20.99
N VAL A 272 55.28 -15.35 20.00
CA VAL A 272 56.59 -14.70 20.14
C VAL A 272 56.45 -13.46 21.03
N SER A 273 57.41 -13.20 21.93
CA SER A 273 57.38 -12.03 22.82
C SER A 273 57.97 -10.79 22.13
N PRO A 274 57.43 -9.58 22.35
CA PRO A 274 58.08 -8.34 21.91
C PRO A 274 59.50 -8.15 22.46
N TYR A 275 59.87 -8.80 23.57
CA TYR A 275 61.23 -8.73 24.14
C TYR A 275 62.28 -9.58 23.39
N GLU A 276 61.87 -10.56 22.57
CA GLU A 276 62.78 -11.45 21.81
C GLU A 276 63.70 -10.69 20.83
N ASP A 277 64.88 -11.23 20.55
CA ASP A 277 65.92 -10.53 19.75
C ASP A 277 65.59 -10.37 18.25
N GLN A 278 64.68 -11.17 17.70
CA GLN A 278 64.15 -10.98 16.34
C GLN A 278 62.66 -11.30 16.33
N PRO A 279 61.82 -10.40 16.88
CA PRO A 279 60.41 -10.69 17.09
C PRO A 279 59.58 -10.51 15.81
N CYS A 280 60.14 -9.90 14.76
CA CYS A 280 59.46 -9.54 13.53
C CYS A 280 60.12 -10.22 12.30
N ARG A 281 59.35 -11.02 11.57
CA ARG A 281 59.73 -11.72 10.33
C ARG A 281 59.09 -11.04 9.10
N PRO A 282 59.72 -11.07 7.92
CA PRO A 282 59.13 -10.46 6.72
C PRO A 282 57.86 -11.19 6.28
N CYS A 283 56.91 -10.43 5.74
CA CYS A 283 55.75 -10.94 5.01
C CYS A 283 56.20 -11.53 3.66
N ASP A 284 55.53 -12.59 3.20
CA ASP A 284 55.82 -13.27 1.93
C ASP A 284 54.54 -13.34 1.08
N CYS A 285 54.03 -12.16 0.71
CA CYS A 285 52.76 -11.99 0.01
C CYS A 285 52.93 -11.99 -1.51
N ASP A 286 52.14 -12.79 -2.23
CA ASP A 286 52.16 -12.83 -3.69
C ASP A 286 51.69 -11.47 -4.27
N PRO A 287 52.45 -10.83 -5.17
CA PRO A 287 52.12 -9.50 -5.68
C PRO A 287 50.93 -9.47 -6.65
N VAL A 288 50.55 -10.61 -7.23
CA VAL A 288 49.38 -10.74 -8.11
C VAL A 288 48.14 -11.01 -7.27
N GLY A 289 48.18 -11.97 -6.36
CA GLY A 289 47.02 -12.39 -5.57
C GLY A 289 46.74 -11.55 -4.31
N SER A 290 47.73 -10.83 -3.76
CA SER A 290 47.53 -10.01 -2.55
C SER A 290 47.08 -8.59 -2.88
N LEU A 291 46.24 -8.01 -2.01
CA LEU A 291 45.84 -6.59 -2.02
C LEU A 291 47.01 -5.66 -1.65
N SER A 292 47.93 -6.14 -0.81
CA SER A 292 49.08 -5.40 -0.29
C SER A 292 50.21 -6.36 0.10
N ALA A 293 51.45 -5.86 0.12
CA ALA A 293 52.60 -6.57 0.68
C ALA A 293 52.63 -6.57 2.23
N VAL A 294 51.65 -5.92 2.88
CA VAL A 294 51.51 -5.89 4.35
C VAL A 294 50.59 -7.03 4.79
N CYS A 295 51.17 -8.02 5.46
CA CYS A 295 50.47 -9.12 6.11
C CYS A 295 50.01 -8.74 7.54
N ILE A 296 49.19 -9.59 8.16
CA ILE A 296 48.69 -9.39 9.53
C ILE A 296 49.85 -9.37 10.53
N LYS A 297 49.99 -8.28 11.27
CA LYS A 297 51.22 -7.93 12.00
C LYS A 297 51.51 -8.73 13.26
N ASP A 298 50.51 -9.06 14.07
CA ASP A 298 50.70 -9.76 15.35
C ASP A 298 49.36 -10.32 15.86
N ASP A 299 49.40 -11.00 17.01
CA ASP A 299 48.22 -11.60 17.66
C ASP A 299 47.12 -10.57 17.99
N ARG A 300 47.44 -9.28 18.20
CA ARG A 300 46.44 -8.22 18.48
C ARG A 300 45.69 -7.75 17.24
N HIS A 301 46.30 -7.93 16.06
CA HIS A 301 45.69 -7.65 14.76
C HIS A 301 45.15 -8.93 14.09
N SER A 302 45.32 -10.09 14.73
CA SER A 302 44.79 -11.38 14.31
C SER A 302 43.33 -11.55 14.73
N ASP A 303 42.60 -12.39 14.01
CA ASP A 303 41.24 -12.79 14.36
C ASP A 303 41.17 -14.32 14.26
N LEU A 304 41.57 -14.95 15.36
CA LEU A 304 41.65 -16.40 15.49
C LEU A 304 40.28 -17.09 15.35
N ALA A 305 39.18 -16.38 15.62
CA ALA A 305 37.83 -16.91 15.47
C ALA A 305 37.42 -17.00 13.98
N ASN A 306 37.82 -16.00 13.19
CA ASN A 306 37.61 -15.99 11.73
C ASN A 306 38.82 -16.51 10.92
N GLY A 307 39.71 -17.28 11.55
CA GLY A 307 40.83 -17.96 10.88
C GLY A 307 41.92 -17.06 10.31
N LYS A 308 42.09 -15.84 10.85
CA LYS A 308 43.11 -14.87 10.43
C LYS A 308 44.34 -14.93 11.34
N TRP A 309 45.49 -15.33 10.81
CA TRP A 309 46.72 -15.59 11.57
C TRP A 309 47.79 -14.51 11.34
N PRO A 310 48.67 -14.23 12.33
CA PRO A 310 49.84 -13.37 12.11
C PRO A 310 50.73 -13.92 10.99
N GLY A 311 51.06 -13.08 10.00
CA GLY A 311 51.81 -13.45 8.80
C GLY A 311 50.94 -13.72 7.56
N GLN A 312 49.62 -13.86 7.71
CA GLN A 312 48.71 -14.08 6.60
C GLN A 312 48.51 -12.80 5.78
N CYS A 313 48.52 -12.95 4.45
CA CYS A 313 48.37 -11.84 3.51
C CYS A 313 46.89 -11.55 3.18
N PRO A 314 46.50 -10.27 2.98
CA PRO A 314 45.15 -9.92 2.58
C PRO A 314 44.96 -10.19 1.08
N CYS A 315 44.20 -11.23 0.74
CA CYS A 315 44.01 -11.66 -0.65
C CYS A 315 42.96 -10.83 -1.41
N LYS A 316 43.16 -10.71 -2.73
CA LYS A 316 42.16 -10.23 -3.68
C LYS A 316 41.04 -11.27 -3.83
N GLU A 317 39.87 -10.80 -4.25
CA GLU A 317 38.73 -11.64 -4.58
C GLU A 317 39.11 -12.70 -5.63
N GLY A 318 38.78 -13.97 -5.37
CA GLY A 318 39.17 -15.10 -6.20
C GLY A 318 40.57 -15.67 -5.91
N TYR A 319 41.33 -15.13 -4.95
CA TYR A 319 42.65 -15.62 -4.53
C TYR A 319 42.63 -16.04 -3.05
N ALA A 320 43.39 -17.08 -2.72
CA ALA A 320 43.45 -17.66 -1.37
C ALA A 320 44.83 -18.29 -1.07
N GLY A 321 44.98 -18.84 0.13
CA GLY A 321 46.26 -19.30 0.68
C GLY A 321 46.91 -18.23 1.55
N ASP A 322 47.82 -18.63 2.44
CA ASP A 322 48.41 -17.73 3.43
C ASP A 322 49.20 -16.57 2.80
N LYS A 323 49.65 -16.78 1.56
CA LYS A 323 50.38 -15.83 0.71
C LYS A 323 49.55 -15.29 -0.46
N CYS A 324 48.31 -15.73 -0.62
CA CYS A 324 47.45 -15.46 -1.78
C CYS A 324 48.01 -16.03 -3.10
N ASP A 325 48.71 -17.16 -3.02
CA ASP A 325 49.48 -17.82 -4.08
C ASP A 325 48.72 -18.90 -4.86
N ARG A 326 47.40 -18.98 -4.67
CA ARG A 326 46.48 -19.89 -5.39
C ARG A 326 45.11 -19.26 -5.55
N CYS A 327 44.27 -19.83 -6.41
CA CYS A 327 42.88 -19.41 -6.51
C CYS A 327 42.08 -19.83 -5.27
N GLN A 328 41.07 -19.01 -4.95
CA GLN A 328 40.04 -19.33 -3.97
C GLN A 328 39.17 -20.49 -4.47
N PHE A 329 38.57 -21.24 -3.54
CA PHE A 329 37.58 -22.26 -3.88
C PHE A 329 36.46 -21.65 -4.73
N GLY A 330 36.13 -22.30 -5.86
CA GLY A 330 35.24 -21.74 -6.88
C GLY A 330 35.92 -20.92 -7.99
N TYR A 331 37.25 -20.78 -7.99
CA TYR A 331 38.02 -20.09 -9.03
C TYR A 331 39.18 -20.97 -9.54
N ARG A 332 39.51 -20.85 -10.83
CA ARG A 332 40.59 -21.61 -11.51
C ARG A 332 41.55 -20.72 -12.30
N GLY A 333 42.76 -21.20 -12.55
CA GLY A 333 43.69 -20.57 -13.51
C GLY A 333 44.74 -19.60 -12.94
N PHE A 334 45.21 -19.77 -11.70
CA PHE A 334 46.30 -18.95 -11.13
C PHE A 334 47.49 -18.86 -12.11
N PRO A 335 48.05 -17.66 -12.39
CA PRO A 335 47.90 -16.40 -11.64
C PRO A 335 46.72 -15.51 -12.05
N ASN A 336 45.84 -15.92 -12.97
CA ASN A 336 44.66 -15.15 -13.38
C ASN A 336 43.38 -15.90 -13.03
N CYS A 337 42.98 -15.84 -11.76
CA CYS A 337 41.88 -16.64 -11.22
C CYS A 337 40.53 -16.20 -11.78
N THR A 338 39.94 -17.02 -12.65
CA THR A 338 38.58 -16.83 -13.18
C THR A 338 37.59 -17.68 -12.37
N PRO A 339 36.37 -17.18 -12.07
CA PRO A 339 35.35 -18.01 -11.44
C PRO A 339 35.04 -19.24 -12.29
N CYS A 340 34.70 -20.34 -11.63
CA CYS A 340 34.30 -21.59 -12.28
C CYS A 340 32.81 -21.56 -12.65
N ASP A 341 32.45 -22.36 -13.66
CA ASP A 341 31.14 -22.28 -14.27
C ASP A 341 30.02 -22.83 -13.38
N CYS A 342 30.29 -23.75 -12.44
CA CYS A 342 29.29 -24.20 -11.48
C CYS A 342 29.19 -23.27 -10.27
N SER A 343 27.97 -22.84 -9.94
CA SER A 343 27.64 -22.11 -8.72
C SER A 343 27.99 -22.91 -7.47
N THR A 344 28.85 -22.37 -6.60
CA THR A 344 29.15 -22.93 -5.27
C THR A 344 27.92 -23.00 -4.37
N VAL A 345 26.95 -22.12 -4.59
CA VAL A 345 25.75 -21.96 -3.75
C VAL A 345 24.69 -23.01 -4.11
N GLY A 346 24.56 -23.31 -5.40
CA GLY A 346 23.49 -24.14 -5.95
C GLY A 346 23.91 -25.51 -6.50
N SER A 347 25.20 -25.80 -6.63
CA SER A 347 25.70 -27.15 -6.94
C SER A 347 26.00 -27.98 -5.68
N VAL A 348 26.14 -29.29 -5.87
CA VAL A 348 26.56 -30.29 -4.87
C VAL A 348 27.99 -30.78 -5.18
N ASN A 349 28.69 -30.14 -6.12
CA ASN A 349 30.02 -30.56 -6.54
C ASN A 349 31.06 -30.21 -5.47
N ASP A 350 31.83 -31.20 -5.01
CA ASP A 350 32.99 -30.99 -4.11
C ASP A 350 34.06 -30.07 -4.75
N ASP A 351 34.13 -30.05 -6.09
CA ASP A 351 34.90 -29.09 -6.88
C ASP A 351 33.97 -28.33 -7.86
N PRO A 352 33.74 -27.01 -7.67
CA PRO A 352 32.89 -26.19 -8.54
C PRO A 352 33.44 -26.05 -9.98
N CYS A 353 34.67 -26.49 -10.22
CA CYS A 353 35.32 -26.44 -11.52
C CYS A 353 35.20 -27.75 -12.32
N SER A 354 34.55 -28.76 -11.74
CA SER A 354 34.30 -30.07 -12.36
C SER A 354 32.94 -30.09 -13.10
N GLU A 355 32.96 -30.20 -14.42
CA GLU A 355 31.75 -30.39 -15.25
C GLU A 355 31.37 -31.88 -15.37
N PRO A 356 30.06 -32.23 -15.43
CA PRO A 356 28.90 -31.34 -15.36
C PRO A 356 28.54 -30.90 -13.93
N CYS A 357 27.89 -29.74 -13.81
CA CYS A 357 27.36 -29.24 -12.54
C CYS A 357 26.17 -30.09 -12.08
N LEU A 358 26.25 -30.63 -10.86
CA LEU A 358 25.18 -31.39 -10.21
C LEU A 358 24.40 -30.43 -9.30
N CYS A 359 23.21 -30.01 -9.72
CA CYS A 359 22.45 -29.01 -8.97
C CYS A 359 21.79 -29.60 -7.72
N LYS A 360 21.67 -28.78 -6.65
CA LYS A 360 20.83 -29.06 -5.49
C LYS A 360 19.37 -29.27 -5.93
N LYS A 361 18.59 -29.98 -5.12
CA LYS A 361 17.24 -30.49 -5.50
C LYS A 361 16.31 -29.44 -6.13
N ASN A 362 16.29 -28.23 -5.59
CA ASN A 362 15.38 -27.14 -6.00
C ASN A 362 16.05 -26.11 -6.93
N VAL A 363 17.21 -26.47 -7.50
CA VAL A 363 18.06 -25.60 -8.34
C VAL A 363 18.15 -26.18 -9.76
N GLU A 364 18.24 -25.30 -10.75
CA GLU A 364 18.36 -25.62 -12.17
C GLU A 364 19.33 -24.65 -12.89
N GLY A 365 19.40 -24.77 -14.22
CA GLY A 365 20.38 -24.08 -15.06
C GLY A 365 21.66 -24.91 -15.28
N LYS A 366 22.34 -24.68 -16.41
CA LYS A 366 23.60 -25.38 -16.75
C LYS A 366 24.66 -25.22 -15.64
N ASN A 367 24.62 -24.07 -14.96
CA ASN A 367 25.59 -23.62 -13.97
C ASN A 367 25.06 -23.77 -12.53
N CYS A 368 23.86 -24.33 -12.34
CA CYS A 368 23.18 -24.45 -11.04
C CYS A 368 23.03 -23.11 -10.29
N ASP A 369 22.75 -22.06 -11.04
CA ASP A 369 22.71 -20.66 -10.62
C ASP A 369 21.29 -20.12 -10.43
N ARG A 370 20.26 -20.89 -10.80
CA ARG A 370 18.85 -20.47 -10.75
C ARG A 370 17.99 -21.41 -9.92
N CYS A 371 17.01 -20.87 -9.21
CA CYS A 371 15.97 -21.68 -8.60
C CYS A 371 15.03 -22.26 -9.67
N LYS A 372 14.45 -23.44 -9.39
CA LYS A 372 13.34 -23.97 -10.19
C LYS A 372 12.09 -23.08 -10.03
N PRO A 373 11.18 -23.03 -11.02
CA PRO A 373 9.88 -22.39 -10.86
C PRO A 373 9.15 -22.91 -9.61
N GLY A 374 8.53 -22.03 -8.84
CA GLY A 374 7.98 -22.34 -7.50
C GLY A 374 9.00 -22.23 -6.35
N PHE A 375 10.24 -21.80 -6.59
CA PHE A 375 11.28 -21.67 -5.56
C PHE A 375 12.09 -20.38 -5.67
N TYR A 376 12.54 -19.84 -4.53
CA TYR A 376 13.31 -18.59 -4.40
C TYR A 376 14.44 -18.73 -3.36
N ASN A 377 15.21 -17.66 -3.13
CA ASN A 377 16.24 -17.56 -2.08
C ASN A 377 17.31 -18.68 -2.15
N LEU A 378 18.13 -18.66 -3.20
CA LEU A 378 19.26 -19.58 -3.37
C LEU A 378 20.34 -19.31 -2.32
N GLN A 379 20.47 -20.20 -1.32
CA GLN A 379 21.45 -20.08 -0.25
C GLN A 379 22.37 -21.29 -0.13
N GLU A 380 23.64 -21.03 0.20
CA GLU A 380 24.66 -22.07 0.42
C GLU A 380 24.27 -22.98 1.59
N ARG A 381 23.77 -22.35 2.66
CA ARG A 381 23.28 -22.96 3.90
C ARG A 381 22.03 -23.81 3.70
N ASN A 382 21.27 -23.59 2.62
CA ASN A 382 20.08 -24.37 2.31
C ASN A 382 20.50 -25.68 1.63
N PRO A 383 20.22 -26.86 2.22
CA PRO A 383 20.60 -28.16 1.64
C PRO A 383 19.82 -28.47 0.36
N GLN A 384 18.63 -27.88 0.16
CA GLN A 384 17.86 -28.00 -1.08
C GLN A 384 18.20 -26.91 -2.11
N GLY A 385 19.00 -25.91 -1.71
CA GLY A 385 19.41 -24.74 -2.51
C GLY A 385 18.42 -23.60 -2.40
N CYS A 386 17.21 -23.80 -2.92
CA CYS A 386 16.12 -22.80 -2.90
C CYS A 386 14.95 -23.24 -2.01
N SER A 387 14.26 -22.25 -1.44
CA SER A 387 13.06 -22.40 -0.60
C SER A 387 11.80 -22.32 -1.47
N GLU A 388 10.74 -23.04 -1.11
CA GLU A 388 9.47 -23.03 -1.83
C GLU A 388 8.73 -21.69 -1.67
N CYS A 389 8.14 -21.18 -2.74
CA CYS A 389 7.26 -20.01 -2.73
C CYS A 389 5.99 -20.36 -1.93
N PHE A 390 5.70 -19.61 -0.87
CA PHE A 390 4.50 -19.86 -0.07
C PHE A 390 3.31 -19.06 -0.61
N CYS A 391 3.44 -17.73 -0.75
CA CYS A 391 2.50 -16.84 -1.46
C CYS A 391 1.01 -17.05 -1.14
N PHE A 392 0.71 -17.54 0.07
CA PHE A 392 -0.60 -18.02 0.50
C PHE A 392 -1.33 -18.95 -0.50
N GLY A 393 -0.59 -19.68 -1.34
CA GLY A 393 -1.14 -20.55 -2.38
C GLY A 393 -1.83 -19.83 -3.54
N VAL A 394 -1.62 -18.51 -3.69
CA VAL A 394 -2.22 -17.67 -4.75
C VAL A 394 -1.33 -17.58 -6.00
N SER A 395 0.00 -17.66 -5.83
CA SER A 395 1.00 -17.56 -6.90
C SER A 395 2.15 -18.53 -6.65
N ASP A 396 2.77 -19.07 -7.71
CA ASP A 396 4.01 -19.85 -7.65
C ASP A 396 5.23 -19.09 -8.19
N VAL A 397 5.07 -17.79 -8.49
CA VAL A 397 6.13 -16.88 -8.93
C VAL A 397 6.52 -15.96 -7.78
N CYS A 398 7.72 -16.14 -7.24
CA CYS A 398 8.25 -15.31 -6.17
C CYS A 398 9.77 -15.16 -6.22
N ASP A 399 10.25 -14.03 -5.70
CA ASP A 399 11.67 -13.68 -5.57
C ASP A 399 12.03 -13.37 -4.10
N SER A 400 13.32 -13.22 -3.80
CA SER A 400 13.78 -12.72 -2.49
C SER A 400 13.51 -11.21 -2.36
N LEU A 401 12.90 -10.80 -1.25
CA LEU A 401 12.58 -9.39 -0.99
C LEU A 401 13.88 -8.55 -0.90
N THR A 402 13.91 -7.44 -1.64
CA THR A 402 15.09 -6.56 -1.79
C THR A 402 15.22 -5.48 -0.72
N TRP A 403 14.30 -5.44 0.25
CA TRP A 403 14.26 -4.41 1.30
C TRP A 403 15.34 -4.63 2.36
N SER A 404 15.90 -3.54 2.87
CA SER A 404 16.85 -3.57 3.98
C SER A 404 16.18 -4.03 5.28
N ILE A 405 16.92 -4.73 6.13
CA ILE A 405 16.47 -5.11 7.47
C ILE A 405 16.48 -3.86 8.36
N SER A 406 15.39 -3.64 9.12
CA SER A 406 15.26 -2.60 10.13
C SER A 406 14.83 -3.21 11.48
N GLN A 407 14.79 -2.42 12.55
CA GLN A 407 14.44 -2.93 13.88
C GLN A 407 13.30 -2.14 14.54
N VAL A 408 12.26 -2.84 14.97
CA VAL A 408 11.22 -2.32 15.86
C VAL A 408 11.75 -2.39 17.30
N THR A 409 11.86 -1.25 17.97
CA THR A 409 12.50 -1.12 19.32
C THR A 409 11.63 -0.40 20.35
N ASN A 410 10.30 -0.38 20.14
CA ASN A 410 9.40 0.39 21.00
C ASN A 410 9.21 -0.28 22.38
N MET A 411 9.58 0.43 23.45
CA MET A 411 9.43 -0.01 24.84
C MET A 411 8.25 0.64 25.57
N SER A 412 7.39 1.39 24.86
CA SER A 412 6.17 2.00 25.43
C SER A 412 4.93 1.15 25.18
N GLY A 413 4.10 0.98 26.22
CA GLY A 413 2.81 0.29 26.11
C GLY A 413 2.84 -1.22 26.38
N TRP A 414 3.94 -1.76 26.91
CA TRP A 414 3.99 -3.15 27.37
C TRP A 414 3.05 -3.37 28.56
N LEU A 415 2.38 -4.53 28.56
CA LEU A 415 1.42 -4.92 29.61
C LEU A 415 1.81 -6.29 30.18
N VAL A 416 1.19 -6.68 31.29
CA VAL A 416 1.37 -8.01 31.90
C VAL A 416 0.04 -8.74 31.96
N THR A 417 0.00 -9.96 31.44
CA THR A 417 -1.19 -10.83 31.37
C THR A 417 -0.81 -12.27 31.72
N ASP A 418 -1.77 -13.10 32.12
CA ASP A 418 -1.59 -14.56 32.04
C ASP A 418 -2.11 -15.10 30.71
N PHE A 419 -2.01 -16.42 30.50
CA PHE A 419 -2.43 -17.09 29.27
C PHE A 419 -3.96 -17.33 29.17
N ILE A 420 -4.69 -17.21 30.29
CA ILE A 420 -6.07 -17.73 30.41
C ILE A 420 -7.10 -16.62 30.67
N SER A 421 -6.73 -15.56 31.38
CA SER A 421 -7.62 -14.47 31.78
C SER A 421 -7.46 -13.24 30.88
N PRO A 422 -8.50 -12.40 30.76
CA PRO A 422 -8.43 -11.13 30.05
C PRO A 422 -7.83 -9.98 30.92
N ASN A 423 -7.26 -10.30 32.08
CA ASN A 423 -6.80 -9.28 33.04
C ASN A 423 -5.41 -8.75 32.66
N MET A 424 -5.35 -7.57 32.03
CA MET A 424 -4.10 -6.88 31.77
C MET A 424 -3.71 -5.91 32.90
N ILE A 425 -2.44 -5.96 33.31
CA ILE A 425 -1.83 -5.11 34.33
C ILE A 425 -0.80 -4.20 33.64
N GLN A 426 -0.82 -2.90 33.93
CA GLN A 426 0.20 -1.98 33.41
C GLN A 426 1.56 -2.21 34.08
N SER A 427 2.63 -2.29 33.28
CA SER A 427 4.01 -2.27 33.77
C SER A 427 4.41 -0.87 34.23
N GLN A 428 5.32 -0.78 35.21
CA GLN A 428 5.95 0.48 35.58
C GLN A 428 7.05 0.81 34.56
N GLN A 429 7.14 2.07 34.11
CA GLN A 429 8.23 2.55 33.26
C GLN A 429 9.29 3.23 34.11
N ASP A 430 10.49 2.64 34.14
CA ASP A 430 11.62 3.17 34.90
C ASP A 430 12.51 4.04 33.98
N ALA A 431 12.49 5.35 34.19
CA ALA A 431 13.18 6.34 33.37
C ALA A 431 14.56 6.74 33.93
N LEU A 432 15.36 5.79 34.44
CA LEU A 432 16.71 6.06 34.92
C LEU A 432 17.76 5.90 33.81
N GLY A 433 18.58 6.94 33.59
CA GLY A 433 19.82 6.85 32.82
C GLY A 433 19.70 6.73 31.29
N GLY A 434 18.50 6.75 30.72
CA GLY A 434 18.26 6.79 29.27
C GLY A 434 17.98 5.43 28.60
N ARG A 435 18.09 4.31 29.32
CA ARG A 435 17.42 3.05 28.92
C ARG A 435 15.92 3.18 29.22
N ARG A 436 15.06 2.64 28.35
CA ARG A 436 13.60 2.60 28.52
C ARG A 436 13.18 1.21 28.96
N GLN A 437 13.33 0.93 30.25
CA GLN A 437 13.02 -0.36 30.85
C GLN A 437 11.58 -0.39 31.38
N VAL A 438 10.94 -1.57 31.33
CA VAL A 438 9.67 -1.82 32.01
C VAL A 438 9.84 -2.83 33.14
N SER A 439 9.14 -2.62 34.26
CA SER A 439 9.24 -3.44 35.45
C SER A 439 7.87 -3.80 36.06
N ILE A 440 7.79 -4.93 36.75
CA ILE A 440 6.58 -5.38 37.44
C ILE A 440 6.92 -6.13 38.73
N ASN A 441 6.19 -5.82 39.80
CA ASN A 441 6.36 -6.46 41.10
C ASN A 441 5.42 -7.68 41.24
N ASN A 442 5.97 -8.84 41.59
CA ASN A 442 5.22 -10.09 41.68
C ASN A 442 4.04 -10.02 42.68
N THR A 443 4.18 -9.28 43.78
CA THR A 443 3.10 -9.15 44.78
C THR A 443 1.85 -8.46 44.23
N SER A 444 1.99 -7.53 43.29
CA SER A 444 0.86 -6.89 42.61
C SER A 444 0.23 -7.80 41.54
N VAL A 445 1.00 -8.71 40.95
CA VAL A 445 0.54 -9.63 39.91
C VAL A 445 -0.21 -10.82 40.50
N MET A 446 0.35 -11.48 41.51
CA MET A 446 -0.23 -12.63 42.22
C MET A 446 -1.56 -12.33 42.95
N GLN A 447 -1.93 -11.05 43.08
CA GLN A 447 -3.26 -10.64 43.57
C GLN A 447 -4.37 -10.77 42.51
N ARG A 448 -4.03 -10.80 41.21
CA ARG A 448 -4.98 -10.70 40.09
C ARG A 448 -4.82 -11.77 39.01
N LEU A 449 -3.63 -12.36 38.91
CA LEU A 449 -3.24 -13.35 37.91
C LEU A 449 -2.73 -14.65 38.57
N ARG A 450 -2.73 -15.75 37.82
CA ARG A 450 -2.20 -17.05 38.26
C ARG A 450 -0.67 -17.06 38.29
N SER A 451 -0.09 -18.19 38.72
CA SER A 451 1.36 -18.38 38.95
C SER A 451 2.28 -18.26 37.73
N THR A 452 1.76 -18.03 36.52
CA THR A 452 2.56 -17.89 35.30
C THR A 452 2.00 -16.75 34.47
N TYR A 453 2.84 -15.76 34.16
CA TYR A 453 2.43 -14.53 33.46
C TYR A 453 3.52 -14.03 32.50
N TYR A 454 3.09 -13.22 31.54
CA TYR A 454 3.85 -12.80 30.36
C TYR A 454 3.73 -11.30 30.14
N TRP A 455 4.81 -10.71 29.64
CA TRP A 455 4.84 -9.40 29.02
C TRP A 455 4.11 -9.47 27.66
N ALA A 456 2.99 -8.76 27.52
CA ALA A 456 2.31 -8.58 26.25
C ALA A 456 2.90 -7.37 25.50
N ALA A 457 3.30 -7.60 24.26
CA ALA A 457 3.90 -6.58 23.40
C ALA A 457 2.86 -5.54 22.93
N PRO A 458 3.25 -4.26 22.78
CA PRO A 458 2.40 -3.20 22.23
C PRO A 458 2.19 -3.37 20.71
N GLU A 459 1.22 -2.64 20.16
CA GLU A 459 0.78 -2.69 18.75
C GLU A 459 1.92 -2.64 17.71
N ALA A 460 3.05 -1.97 18.02
CA ALA A 460 4.22 -1.92 17.15
C ALA A 460 4.78 -3.31 16.76
N TYR A 461 4.60 -4.33 17.59
CA TYR A 461 5.02 -5.71 17.32
C TYR A 461 3.88 -6.62 16.82
N LEU A 462 2.66 -6.09 16.68
CA LEU A 462 1.44 -6.83 16.34
C LEU A 462 0.99 -6.54 14.89
N GLY A 463 -0.08 -7.20 14.44
CA GLY A 463 -0.57 -7.14 13.05
C GLY A 463 0.30 -7.94 12.08
N ASN A 464 0.35 -7.54 10.80
CA ASN A 464 1.17 -8.21 9.80
C ASN A 464 2.68 -8.05 10.12
N LYS A 465 3.36 -9.19 10.17
CA LYS A 465 4.80 -9.38 10.45
C LYS A 465 5.43 -10.44 9.53
N LEU A 466 4.88 -10.68 8.34
CA LEU A 466 5.50 -11.53 7.31
C LEU A 466 6.90 -11.02 6.94
N ALA A 467 7.07 -9.70 6.88
CA ALA A 467 8.35 -9.01 6.71
C ALA A 467 9.38 -9.25 7.83
N ALA A 468 9.03 -9.96 8.91
CA ALA A 468 9.94 -10.39 9.98
C ALA A 468 10.42 -11.85 9.82
N PHE A 469 9.91 -12.60 8.84
CA PHE A 469 10.29 -13.99 8.59
C PHE A 469 11.79 -14.11 8.29
N GLY A 470 12.45 -15.12 8.87
CA GLY A 470 13.91 -15.27 8.82
C GLY A 470 14.71 -14.32 9.72
N GLY A 471 14.11 -13.21 10.18
CA GLY A 471 14.71 -12.23 11.11
C GLY A 471 14.78 -12.71 12.56
N PHE A 472 15.29 -11.86 13.45
CA PHE A 472 15.48 -12.19 14.87
C PHE A 472 14.63 -11.31 15.80
N LEU A 473 14.03 -11.94 16.80
CA LEU A 473 13.49 -11.32 18.01
C LEU A 473 14.56 -11.38 19.11
N LYS A 474 14.96 -10.22 19.64
CA LYS A 474 16.02 -10.03 20.64
C LYS A 474 15.40 -9.36 21.87
N TYR A 475 15.78 -9.78 23.08
CA TYR A 475 15.26 -9.15 24.31
C TYR A 475 16.15 -9.45 25.52
N THR A 476 16.11 -8.57 26.52
CA THR A 476 16.82 -8.73 27.80
C THR A 476 15.82 -8.85 28.95
N VAL A 477 15.96 -9.88 29.79
CA VAL A 477 15.17 -10.06 31.03
C VAL A 477 16.08 -10.15 32.25
N SER A 478 15.61 -9.61 33.37
CA SER A 478 16.30 -9.71 34.67
C SER A 478 15.29 -9.68 35.83
N TYR A 479 15.72 -10.10 37.02
CA TYR A 479 14.89 -10.00 38.23
C TYR A 479 15.71 -9.78 39.51
N ASP A 480 15.09 -9.10 40.48
CA ASP A 480 15.62 -8.92 41.84
C ASP A 480 14.73 -9.64 42.86
N ILE A 481 15.34 -10.29 43.86
CA ILE A 481 14.64 -10.87 45.03
C ILE A 481 15.22 -10.22 46.30
N PRO A 482 14.40 -9.79 47.28
CA PRO A 482 14.89 -9.34 48.58
C PRO A 482 15.62 -10.46 49.32
N VAL A 483 16.72 -10.12 50.01
CA VAL A 483 17.71 -11.05 50.59
C VAL A 483 17.14 -12.06 51.64
N GLU A 484 15.88 -11.91 52.04
CA GLU A 484 15.24 -12.69 53.12
C GLU A 484 14.43 -13.91 52.67
N THR A 485 14.27 -14.18 51.38
CA THR A 485 13.50 -15.36 50.89
C THR A 485 14.37 -16.40 50.17
N VAL A 486 14.70 -17.47 50.88
CA VAL A 486 15.40 -18.66 50.35
C VAL A 486 14.39 -19.79 50.11
N ASP A 487 13.84 -19.84 48.90
CA ASP A 487 13.53 -21.06 48.13
C ASP A 487 12.73 -20.66 46.88
N GLY A 488 13.22 -21.09 45.71
CA GLY A 488 12.59 -20.84 44.42
C GLY A 488 12.89 -21.97 43.45
N ASP A 489 11.92 -22.83 43.18
CA ASP A 489 12.05 -23.89 42.19
C ASP A 489 12.15 -23.31 40.78
N LEU A 490 13.02 -23.91 39.95
CA LEU A 490 13.19 -23.56 38.54
C LEU A 490 11.95 -23.97 37.74
N MET A 491 11.27 -23.00 37.15
CA MET A 491 10.04 -23.21 36.37
C MET A 491 10.36 -23.42 34.89
N SER A 492 10.21 -24.65 34.36
CA SER A 492 10.41 -24.96 32.94
C SER A 492 9.13 -24.73 32.11
N HIS A 493 9.02 -23.57 31.45
CA HIS A 493 7.94 -23.22 30.53
C HIS A 493 8.49 -22.52 29.28
N ALA A 494 7.70 -22.42 28.21
CA ALA A 494 8.09 -21.72 26.99
C ALA A 494 8.18 -20.20 27.24
N ASP A 495 9.26 -19.60 26.71
CA ASP A 495 9.62 -18.21 27.02
C ASP A 495 9.03 -17.19 26.03
N ILE A 496 8.67 -17.62 24.81
CA ILE A 496 7.91 -16.83 23.83
C ILE A 496 6.66 -17.59 23.39
N ILE A 497 5.53 -16.89 23.31
CA ILE A 497 4.29 -17.36 22.69
C ILE A 497 3.82 -16.33 21.65
N ILE A 498 3.49 -16.79 20.44
CA ILE A 498 2.95 -15.96 19.36
C ILE A 498 1.57 -16.50 18.98
N LYS A 499 0.57 -15.62 18.88
CA LYS A 499 -0.81 -15.98 18.54
C LYS A 499 -1.33 -15.12 17.40
N GLY A 500 -1.81 -15.76 16.34
CA GLY A 500 -2.36 -15.10 15.16
C GLY A 500 -3.26 -16.07 14.38
N ASN A 501 -4.28 -15.54 13.71
CA ASN A 501 -5.19 -16.31 12.84
C ASN A 501 -5.64 -17.68 13.40
N GLY A 502 -6.07 -17.69 14.68
CA GLY A 502 -6.56 -18.89 15.39
C GLY A 502 -5.48 -19.86 15.92
N LEU A 503 -4.24 -19.77 15.44
CA LEU A 503 -3.11 -20.61 15.85
C LEU A 503 -2.36 -20.01 17.07
N THR A 504 -1.62 -20.85 17.79
CA THR A 504 -0.81 -20.42 18.94
C THR A 504 0.49 -21.21 18.99
N LEU A 505 1.60 -20.53 18.76
CA LEU A 505 2.94 -21.08 18.63
C LEU A 505 3.77 -20.72 19.84
N SER A 506 4.73 -21.57 20.19
CA SER A 506 5.65 -21.33 21.30
C SER A 506 7.04 -21.87 21.03
N THR A 507 8.05 -21.27 21.63
CA THR A 507 9.44 -21.74 21.49
C THR A 507 9.68 -23.05 22.26
N GLN A 508 10.68 -23.81 21.81
CA GLN A 508 11.13 -24.99 22.53
C GLN A 508 11.64 -24.61 23.93
N ALA A 509 11.11 -25.26 24.97
CA ALA A 509 11.37 -24.90 26.36
C ALA A 509 12.71 -25.47 26.87
N GLU A 510 13.81 -24.82 26.51
CA GLU A 510 15.08 -24.95 27.23
C GLU A 510 15.05 -23.98 28.43
N GLY A 511 14.64 -24.48 29.60
CA GLY A 511 14.32 -23.65 30.76
C GLY A 511 15.48 -22.76 31.21
N LEU A 512 15.33 -21.45 31.04
CA LEU A 512 16.32 -20.44 31.43
C LEU A 512 16.53 -20.39 32.94
N SER A 513 17.75 -20.74 33.38
CA SER A 513 18.20 -20.66 34.78
C SER A 513 18.90 -19.33 35.06
N LEU A 514 18.12 -18.25 35.14
CA LEU A 514 18.58 -16.92 35.56
C LEU A 514 18.97 -16.89 37.06
N GLN A 515 20.11 -16.29 37.41
CA GLN A 515 20.40 -15.92 38.80
C GLN A 515 19.80 -14.55 39.16
N PRO A 516 19.55 -14.25 40.46
CA PRO A 516 19.14 -12.91 40.88
C PRO A 516 20.17 -11.84 40.47
N TYR A 517 19.70 -10.69 40.01
CA TYR A 517 20.50 -9.55 39.52
C TYR A 517 21.28 -9.79 38.21
N GLU A 518 21.15 -10.94 37.56
CA GLU A 518 21.75 -11.21 36.25
C GLU A 518 20.85 -10.70 35.11
N GLU A 519 21.43 -10.02 34.11
CA GLU A 519 20.74 -9.67 32.85
C GLU A 519 20.95 -10.79 31.83
N TYR A 520 19.88 -11.46 31.41
CA TYR A 520 19.95 -12.48 30.35
C TYR A 520 19.44 -11.92 29.02
N PHE A 521 20.31 -11.92 28.01
CA PHE A 521 19.99 -11.54 26.63
C PHE A 521 19.66 -12.77 25.81
N ASN A 522 18.46 -12.82 25.23
CA ASN A 522 17.98 -13.92 24.41
C ASN A 522 17.75 -13.49 22.96
N VAL A 523 17.96 -14.42 22.01
CA VAL A 523 17.83 -14.20 20.57
C VAL A 523 17.12 -15.41 19.96
N VAL A 524 15.98 -15.18 19.32
CA VAL A 524 15.21 -16.23 18.63
C VAL A 524 14.98 -15.82 17.18
N ARG A 525 15.33 -16.71 16.24
CA ARG A 525 15.08 -16.50 14.80
C ARG A 525 13.66 -16.94 14.44
N LEU A 526 12.95 -16.14 13.65
CA LEU A 526 11.58 -16.41 13.19
C LEU A 526 11.59 -17.38 11.99
N VAL A 527 11.86 -18.66 12.29
CA VAL A 527 11.85 -19.78 11.34
C VAL A 527 11.16 -21.01 12.00
N PRO A 528 10.53 -21.92 11.23
CA PRO A 528 9.66 -22.97 11.78
C PRO A 528 10.34 -23.87 12.81
N GLU A 529 11.64 -24.14 12.65
CA GLU A 529 12.43 -25.06 13.49
C GLU A 529 12.52 -24.60 14.95
N ASN A 530 12.36 -23.30 15.22
CA ASN A 530 12.40 -22.74 16.57
C ASN A 530 11.04 -22.76 17.30
N PHE A 531 9.95 -23.11 16.60
CA PHE A 531 8.58 -23.03 17.10
C PHE A 531 7.86 -24.37 17.08
N ARG A 532 6.91 -24.53 17.99
CA ARG A 532 6.04 -25.69 18.13
C ARG A 532 4.62 -25.24 18.46
N ASP A 533 3.62 -26.00 18.03
CA ASP A 533 2.23 -25.73 18.41
C ASP A 533 2.08 -25.85 19.94
N PHE A 534 1.52 -24.82 20.56
CA PHE A 534 1.48 -24.69 22.02
C PHE A 534 0.69 -25.81 22.71
N LYS A 535 -0.35 -26.34 22.05
CA LYS A 535 -1.23 -27.37 22.62
C LYS A 535 -0.67 -28.79 22.46
N SER A 536 -0.25 -29.14 21.25
CA SER A 536 0.20 -30.49 20.88
C SER A 536 1.69 -30.72 21.04
N ARG A 537 2.49 -29.64 21.17
CA ARG A 537 3.97 -29.63 21.21
C ARG A 537 4.64 -30.28 19.99
N ARG A 538 3.92 -30.40 18.89
CA ARG A 538 4.47 -30.85 17.60
C ARG A 538 5.26 -29.73 16.94
N GLU A 539 6.26 -30.11 16.18
CA GLU A 539 6.96 -29.23 15.25
C GLU A 539 5.97 -28.72 14.19
N ILE A 540 6.16 -27.47 13.75
CA ILE A 540 5.30 -26.81 12.78
C ILE A 540 5.96 -26.77 11.41
N ASP A 541 5.11 -26.65 10.39
CA ASP A 541 5.51 -26.34 9.03
C ASP A 541 5.70 -24.82 8.83
N ARG A 542 6.18 -24.45 7.64
CA ARG A 542 6.30 -23.04 7.22
C ARG A 542 4.94 -22.35 7.22
N ASP A 543 3.93 -23.04 6.72
CA ASP A 543 2.58 -22.54 6.49
C ASP A 543 1.94 -22.07 7.80
N GLN A 544 2.07 -22.84 8.89
CA GLN A 544 1.55 -22.46 10.22
C GLN A 544 2.25 -21.22 10.79
N LEU A 545 3.57 -21.09 10.60
CA LEU A 545 4.32 -19.90 11.05
C LEU A 545 3.93 -18.66 10.23
N MET A 546 3.90 -18.78 8.90
CA MET A 546 3.49 -17.70 7.99
C MET A 546 2.03 -17.27 8.27
N THR A 547 1.13 -18.23 8.48
CA THR A 547 -0.28 -17.95 8.86
C THR A 547 -0.36 -17.12 10.16
N VAL A 548 0.48 -17.39 11.16
CA VAL A 548 0.51 -16.59 12.39
C VAL A 548 1.13 -15.21 12.18
N LEU A 549 2.18 -15.11 11.35
CA LEU A 549 2.86 -13.86 11.05
C LEU A 549 2.02 -12.89 10.20
N ALA A 550 1.09 -13.38 9.36
CA ALA A 550 0.19 -12.52 8.61
C ALA A 550 -0.71 -11.63 9.49
N ASN A 551 -1.08 -12.08 10.69
CA ASN A 551 -1.80 -11.26 11.66
C ASN A 551 -1.49 -11.69 13.10
N VAL A 552 -0.38 -11.16 13.65
CA VAL A 552 0.02 -11.39 15.03
C VAL A 552 -0.88 -10.59 15.97
N THR A 553 -1.85 -11.27 16.60
CA THR A 553 -2.74 -10.66 17.59
C THR A 553 -2.08 -10.49 18.96
N HIS A 554 -1.19 -11.41 19.36
CA HIS A 554 -0.46 -11.36 20.62
C HIS A 554 0.97 -11.89 20.42
N LEU A 555 1.95 -11.11 20.89
CA LEU A 555 3.32 -11.55 21.13
C LEU A 555 3.57 -11.46 22.64
N LEU A 556 3.85 -12.60 23.26
CA LEU A 556 4.01 -12.74 24.70
C LEU A 556 5.44 -13.19 25.01
N ILE A 557 6.19 -12.40 25.78
CA ILE A 557 7.50 -12.76 26.33
C ILE A 557 7.31 -13.11 27.80
N ARG A 558 7.88 -14.22 28.27
CA ARG A 558 7.69 -14.66 29.66
C ARG A 558 8.23 -13.64 30.66
N ALA A 559 7.44 -13.38 31.69
CA ALA A 559 7.78 -12.39 32.71
C ALA A 559 8.29 -13.01 34.01
N ASN A 560 7.78 -14.18 34.44
CA ASN A 560 8.23 -14.82 35.67
C ASN A 560 9.02 -16.12 35.46
N TYR A 561 10.25 -16.11 35.96
CA TYR A 561 11.22 -17.20 35.82
C TYR A 561 11.43 -18.01 37.11
N ASN A 562 10.98 -17.50 38.26
CA ASN A 562 11.07 -18.16 39.56
C ASN A 562 9.73 -18.12 40.33
N SER A 563 9.63 -18.90 41.41
CA SER A 563 8.45 -18.98 42.29
C SER A 563 8.50 -18.05 43.51
N ALA A 564 9.43 -17.09 43.59
CA ALA A 564 9.61 -16.25 44.77
C ALA A 564 8.48 -15.22 44.93
N LYS A 565 7.84 -15.20 46.12
CA LYS A 565 6.64 -14.38 46.39
C LYS A 565 6.87 -12.87 46.30
N MET A 566 8.10 -12.41 46.49
CA MET A 566 8.51 -11.01 46.36
C MET A 566 9.67 -10.96 45.38
N ALA A 567 9.39 -10.57 44.15
CA ALA A 567 10.38 -10.41 43.09
C ALA A 567 9.99 -9.22 42.19
N LEU A 568 10.98 -8.43 41.79
CA LEU A 568 10.82 -7.37 40.81
C LEU A 568 11.38 -7.85 39.48
N TYR A 569 10.50 -8.12 38.50
CA TYR A 569 10.88 -8.58 37.17
C TYR A 569 11.00 -7.39 36.21
N ARG A 570 11.97 -7.43 35.31
CA ARG A 570 12.22 -6.38 34.32
C ARG A 570 12.39 -6.94 32.91
N LEU A 571 12.00 -6.15 31.92
CA LEU A 571 12.21 -6.37 30.49
C LEU A 571 12.82 -5.10 29.89
N ASP A 572 13.91 -5.27 29.13
CA ASP A 572 14.66 -4.19 28.47
C ASP A 572 15.10 -4.62 27.06
N SER A 573 15.48 -3.64 26.24
CA SER A 573 16.19 -3.86 24.97
C SER A 573 15.50 -4.85 24.01
N VAL A 574 14.16 -4.85 23.98
CA VAL A 574 13.41 -5.65 23.00
C VAL A 574 13.61 -5.07 21.60
N SER A 575 14.03 -5.90 20.65
CA SER A 575 14.01 -5.57 19.24
C SER A 575 13.51 -6.71 18.37
N LEU A 576 12.77 -6.37 17.33
CA LEU A 576 12.32 -7.30 16.30
C LEU A 576 12.84 -6.83 14.94
N ASP A 577 13.60 -7.68 14.26
CA ASP A 577 14.08 -7.41 12.90
C ASP A 577 12.91 -7.53 11.91
N VAL A 578 12.69 -6.49 11.09
CA VAL A 578 11.61 -6.40 10.09
C VAL A 578 12.12 -5.71 8.83
N ALA A 579 11.86 -6.27 7.65
CA ALA A 579 12.18 -5.67 6.36
C ALA A 579 11.44 -4.34 6.15
N ASN A 580 12.12 -3.31 5.66
CA ASN A 580 11.57 -1.96 5.51
C ASN A 580 12.12 -1.29 4.24
N PRO A 581 11.26 -0.83 3.31
CA PRO A 581 11.70 -0.25 2.03
C PRO A 581 12.43 1.10 2.21
N ASN A 582 12.23 1.78 3.34
CA ASN A 582 12.80 3.10 3.62
C ASN A 582 14.11 3.05 4.43
N ALA A 583 14.55 1.86 4.84
CA ALA A 583 15.82 1.68 5.55
C ALA A 583 16.99 1.56 4.56
N ILE A 584 18.11 2.21 4.86
CA ILE A 584 19.34 2.15 4.07
C ILE A 584 20.39 1.40 4.88
N ASP A 585 20.46 0.09 4.71
CA ASP A 585 21.48 -0.79 5.30
C ASP A 585 21.97 -1.80 4.23
N LEU A 586 23.13 -2.41 4.46
CA LEU A 586 23.74 -3.40 3.56
C LEU A 586 23.10 -4.78 3.68
N ALA A 587 22.35 -5.06 4.75
CA ALA A 587 21.71 -6.34 5.01
C ALA A 587 20.28 -6.37 4.45
N VAL A 588 20.07 -7.19 3.41
CA VAL A 588 18.79 -7.38 2.71
C VAL A 588 17.99 -8.55 3.33
N ALA A 589 16.67 -8.41 3.41
CA ALA A 589 15.76 -9.41 3.97
C ALA A 589 15.46 -10.59 3.01
N ALA A 590 16.50 -11.22 2.46
CA ALA A 590 16.38 -12.23 1.38
C ALA A 590 15.60 -13.49 1.75
N ASP A 591 15.41 -13.78 3.04
CA ASP A 591 14.55 -14.87 3.52
C ASP A 591 13.05 -14.59 3.34
N VAL A 592 12.65 -13.32 3.30
CA VAL A 592 11.26 -12.91 3.02
C VAL A 592 11.00 -13.06 1.52
N GLU A 593 9.88 -13.67 1.16
CA GLU A 593 9.44 -13.79 -0.23
C GLU A 593 8.78 -12.48 -0.72
N HIS A 594 8.90 -12.23 -2.01
CA HIS A 594 8.15 -11.20 -2.73
C HIS A 594 7.45 -11.89 -3.91
N CYS A 595 6.15 -12.11 -3.77
CA CYS A 595 5.33 -12.83 -4.75
C CYS A 595 4.76 -11.90 -5.81
N GLU A 596 4.67 -12.38 -7.04
CA GLU A 596 3.91 -11.70 -8.10
C GLU A 596 2.42 -12.02 -7.89
N CYS A 597 1.66 -11.04 -7.39
CA CYS A 597 0.26 -11.22 -7.02
C CYS A 597 -0.69 -10.92 -8.20
N PRO A 598 -1.65 -11.81 -8.49
CA PRO A 598 -2.65 -11.56 -9.52
C PRO A 598 -3.63 -10.45 -9.13
N GLN A 599 -4.42 -9.97 -10.10
CA GLN A 599 -5.39 -8.90 -9.89
C GLN A 599 -6.36 -9.23 -8.73
N GLY A 600 -6.56 -8.26 -7.84
CA GLY A 600 -7.35 -8.38 -6.61
C GLY A 600 -6.53 -8.65 -5.35
N TYR A 601 -5.26 -9.07 -5.45
CA TYR A 601 -4.40 -9.42 -4.31
C TYR A 601 -3.25 -8.43 -4.11
N THR A 602 -2.76 -8.32 -2.87
CA THR A 602 -1.65 -7.43 -2.47
C THR A 602 -0.92 -7.92 -1.22
N GLY A 603 0.22 -7.30 -0.92
CA GLY A 603 1.14 -7.70 0.15
C GLY A 603 2.41 -8.39 -0.39
N THR A 604 3.35 -8.73 0.49
CA THR A 604 4.61 -9.39 0.07
C THR A 604 4.40 -10.85 -0.32
N SER A 605 3.39 -11.50 0.26
CA SER A 605 3.02 -12.90 0.05
C SER A 605 1.61 -13.06 -0.55
N CYS A 606 1.01 -12.01 -1.10
CA CYS A 606 -0.40 -12.00 -1.53
C CYS A 606 -1.38 -12.32 -0.37
N GLU A 607 -1.04 -11.88 0.84
CA GLU A 607 -1.79 -12.16 2.07
C GLU A 607 -3.09 -11.35 2.22
N SER A 608 -3.19 -10.22 1.52
CA SER A 608 -4.29 -9.25 1.59
C SER A 608 -4.96 -9.08 0.21
N CYS A 609 -6.17 -8.54 0.21
CA CYS A 609 -6.80 -8.07 -1.02
C CYS A 609 -6.46 -6.60 -1.29
N LEU A 610 -6.49 -6.19 -2.57
CA LEU A 610 -6.37 -4.79 -2.96
C LEU A 610 -7.54 -3.97 -2.39
N PRO A 611 -7.37 -2.65 -2.14
CA PRO A 611 -8.50 -1.77 -1.84
C PRO A 611 -9.59 -1.89 -2.92
N GLY A 612 -10.86 -2.01 -2.50
CA GLY A 612 -11.98 -2.36 -3.37
C GLY A 612 -12.18 -3.86 -3.59
N TYR A 613 -11.44 -4.74 -2.90
CA TYR A 613 -11.60 -6.20 -2.92
C TYR A 613 -11.61 -6.76 -1.50
N TYR A 614 -12.37 -7.83 -1.26
CA TYR A 614 -12.45 -8.53 0.03
C TYR A 614 -12.14 -10.01 -0.13
N ARG A 615 -11.74 -10.67 0.97
CA ARG A 615 -11.39 -12.09 0.97
C ARG A 615 -12.59 -12.92 1.43
N VAL A 616 -13.15 -13.71 0.52
CA VAL A 616 -14.34 -14.53 0.77
C VAL A 616 -14.10 -15.46 1.97
N ASP A 617 -15.03 -15.44 2.93
CA ASP A 617 -14.99 -16.18 4.20
C ASP A 617 -13.72 -15.94 5.07
N GLY A 618 -12.90 -14.94 4.74
CA GLY A 618 -11.61 -14.70 5.41
C GLY A 618 -10.57 -15.81 5.23
N ILE A 619 -10.72 -16.68 4.22
CA ILE A 619 -9.80 -17.81 3.99
C ILE A 619 -8.43 -17.28 3.55
N LEU A 620 -7.42 -17.43 4.41
CA LEU A 620 -6.08 -16.89 4.16
C LEU A 620 -5.25 -17.68 3.14
N PHE A 621 -5.40 -19.00 3.06
CA PHE A 621 -4.62 -19.85 2.15
C PHE A 621 -5.50 -20.34 1.00
N GLY A 622 -5.19 -19.94 -0.23
CA GLY A 622 -5.97 -20.23 -1.44
C GLY A 622 -7.35 -19.56 -1.48
N GLY A 623 -7.66 -18.65 -0.55
CA GLY A 623 -8.95 -17.94 -0.52
C GLY A 623 -8.98 -16.75 -1.46
N ILE A 624 -10.15 -16.54 -2.06
CA ILE A 624 -10.38 -15.68 -3.23
C ILE A 624 -10.57 -14.22 -2.81
N CYS A 625 -9.89 -13.29 -3.49
CA CYS A 625 -10.17 -11.86 -3.40
C CYS A 625 -11.19 -11.45 -4.48
N GLN A 626 -12.43 -11.18 -4.07
CA GLN A 626 -13.51 -10.72 -4.96
C GLN A 626 -13.66 -9.20 -4.84
N PRO A 627 -13.98 -8.46 -5.92
CA PRO A 627 -14.27 -7.03 -5.83
C PRO A 627 -15.47 -6.76 -4.91
N CYS A 628 -15.40 -5.65 -4.18
CA CYS A 628 -16.50 -5.12 -3.40
C CYS A 628 -17.56 -4.51 -4.34
N GLU A 629 -18.72 -5.15 -4.42
CA GLU A 629 -19.87 -4.68 -5.21
C GLU A 629 -20.61 -3.55 -4.48
N CYS A 630 -19.94 -2.42 -4.29
CA CYS A 630 -20.48 -1.23 -3.62
C CYS A 630 -20.99 -0.14 -4.58
N HIS A 631 -21.25 -0.53 -5.84
CA HIS A 631 -21.61 0.36 -6.95
C HIS A 631 -20.74 1.62 -7.10
N GLY A 632 -19.47 1.60 -6.67
CA GLY A 632 -18.56 2.76 -6.69
C GLY A 632 -18.75 3.77 -5.55
N HIS A 633 -19.68 3.51 -4.62
CA HIS A 633 -20.01 4.39 -3.48
C HIS A 633 -19.28 4.05 -2.18
N ALA A 634 -18.60 2.90 -2.10
CA ALA A 634 -17.63 2.57 -1.05
C ALA A 634 -16.45 1.76 -1.64
N SER A 635 -15.28 1.85 -1.00
CA SER A 635 -14.05 1.15 -1.40
C SER A 635 -13.65 0.00 -0.46
N GLU A 636 -14.39 -0.21 0.63
CA GLU A 636 -14.09 -1.23 1.65
C GLU A 636 -15.38 -1.95 2.03
N CYS A 637 -15.36 -3.27 1.94
CA CYS A 637 -16.45 -4.16 2.33
C CYS A 637 -15.93 -5.27 3.28
N ASP A 638 -16.83 -5.89 4.03
CA ASP A 638 -16.49 -6.93 4.99
C ASP A 638 -16.18 -8.29 4.32
N ILE A 639 -15.91 -9.33 5.12
CA ILE A 639 -15.60 -10.68 4.60
C ILE A 639 -16.77 -11.37 3.88
N HIS A 640 -17.96 -10.79 3.91
CA HIS A 640 -19.18 -11.25 3.23
C HIS A 640 -19.60 -10.30 2.09
N GLY A 641 -18.76 -9.32 1.73
CA GLY A 641 -19.03 -8.36 0.66
C GLY A 641 -19.93 -7.19 1.05
N ILE A 642 -20.27 -7.02 2.34
CA ILE A 642 -21.13 -5.92 2.81
C ILE A 642 -20.31 -4.64 2.90
N CYS A 643 -20.75 -3.62 2.17
CA CYS A 643 -20.06 -2.34 2.02
C CYS A 643 -20.09 -1.51 3.30
N SER A 644 -18.93 -0.96 3.66
CA SER A 644 -18.77 -0.12 4.84
C SER A 644 -18.63 1.36 4.44
N ALA A 645 -19.25 2.25 5.22
CA ALA A 645 -19.17 3.70 5.04
C ALA A 645 -19.56 4.22 3.63
N CYS A 646 -20.75 3.85 3.14
CA CYS A 646 -21.34 4.35 1.90
C CYS A 646 -21.26 5.90 1.78
N THR A 647 -20.75 6.37 0.64
CA THR A 647 -20.56 7.79 0.31
C THR A 647 -21.63 8.28 -0.69
N HIS A 648 -21.53 9.53 -1.17
CA HIS A 648 -22.49 10.13 -2.13
C HIS A 648 -23.97 10.07 -1.70
N ASN A 649 -24.25 10.13 -0.40
CA ASN A 649 -25.59 10.03 0.21
C ASN A 649 -26.32 8.69 -0.06
N THR A 650 -25.57 7.60 -0.19
CA THR A 650 -26.11 6.24 -0.35
C THR A 650 -26.15 5.44 0.95
N THR A 651 -26.90 4.34 0.95
CA THR A 651 -27.11 3.39 2.05
C THR A 651 -27.55 2.03 1.50
N GLY A 652 -27.79 1.05 2.37
CA GLY A 652 -27.98 -0.37 1.99
C GLY A 652 -26.70 -1.19 2.20
N ASN A 653 -26.78 -2.50 1.94
CA ASN A 653 -25.64 -3.42 2.16
C ASN A 653 -24.56 -3.28 1.07
N HIS A 654 -24.93 -2.76 -0.10
CA HIS A 654 -24.11 -2.58 -1.29
C HIS A 654 -24.07 -1.11 -1.73
N CYS A 655 -24.52 -0.19 -0.85
CA CYS A 655 -24.72 1.22 -1.15
C CYS A 655 -25.73 1.46 -2.30
N GLU A 656 -26.68 0.54 -2.46
CA GLU A 656 -27.63 0.43 -3.57
C GLU A 656 -28.91 1.29 -3.40
N GLN A 657 -29.02 2.04 -2.31
CA GLN A 657 -30.19 2.86 -1.97
C GLN A 657 -29.76 4.30 -1.66
N CYS A 658 -30.59 5.30 -1.94
CA CYS A 658 -30.34 6.67 -1.46
C CYS A 658 -30.75 6.82 0.01
N LEU A 659 -30.04 7.66 0.77
CA LEU A 659 -30.44 8.05 2.12
C LEU A 659 -31.82 8.74 2.13
N PRO A 660 -32.62 8.62 3.21
CA PRO A 660 -33.90 9.32 3.31
C PRO A 660 -33.78 10.83 3.07
N GLY A 661 -34.63 11.36 2.19
CA GLY A 661 -34.57 12.75 1.71
C GLY A 661 -33.73 12.95 0.44
N PHE A 662 -33.16 11.88 -0.12
CA PHE A 662 -32.49 11.85 -1.42
C PHE A 662 -33.16 10.83 -2.35
N TYR A 663 -33.16 11.10 -3.66
CA TYR A 663 -33.70 10.24 -4.70
C TYR A 663 -32.71 10.05 -5.85
N GLY A 664 -32.83 8.95 -6.59
CA GLY A 664 -31.95 8.63 -7.71
C GLY A 664 -31.68 7.13 -7.82
N THR A 665 -30.73 6.75 -8.66
CA THR A 665 -30.35 5.36 -8.93
C THR A 665 -28.83 5.17 -8.72
N PRO A 666 -28.38 4.74 -7.53
CA PRO A 666 -26.96 4.62 -7.18
C PRO A 666 -26.32 3.35 -7.77
N LEU A 667 -26.33 3.25 -9.09
CA LEU A 667 -25.76 2.14 -9.86
C LEU A 667 -24.49 2.53 -10.64
N HIS A 668 -24.18 3.83 -10.76
CA HIS A 668 -23.12 4.36 -11.62
C HIS A 668 -21.88 4.86 -10.86
N GLY A 669 -21.93 4.91 -9.52
CA GLY A 669 -20.83 5.29 -8.65
C GLY A 669 -20.48 6.76 -8.65
N THR A 670 -21.40 7.64 -9.06
CA THR A 670 -21.11 9.08 -9.17
C THR A 670 -21.64 9.87 -7.96
N PRO A 671 -20.99 10.99 -7.58
CA PRO A 671 -21.53 11.92 -6.58
C PRO A 671 -22.90 12.51 -6.91
N GLY A 672 -23.39 12.36 -8.14
CA GLY A 672 -24.68 12.87 -8.61
C GLY A 672 -25.82 11.85 -8.56
N ASP A 673 -25.55 10.58 -8.22
CA ASP A 673 -26.52 9.49 -8.32
C ASP A 673 -27.67 9.57 -7.31
N CYS A 674 -27.48 10.26 -6.18
CA CYS A 674 -28.50 10.53 -5.16
C CYS A 674 -28.63 12.04 -4.92
N GLN A 675 -29.72 12.64 -5.40
CA GLN A 675 -29.99 14.08 -5.36
C GLN A 675 -31.00 14.41 -4.24
N PRO A 676 -30.89 15.57 -3.57
CA PRO A 676 -31.83 15.94 -2.50
C PRO A 676 -33.25 16.21 -3.04
N CYS A 677 -34.27 15.77 -2.32
CA CYS A 677 -35.68 16.05 -2.63
C CYS A 677 -35.98 17.55 -2.62
N ALA A 678 -36.69 18.03 -3.63
CA ALA A 678 -37.08 19.43 -3.78
C ALA A 678 -38.61 19.52 -3.95
N CYS A 679 -39.36 19.68 -2.85
CA CYS A 679 -40.82 19.53 -2.85
C CYS A 679 -41.57 20.83 -2.45
N PRO A 680 -41.73 21.84 -3.33
CA PRO A 680 -41.32 21.90 -4.74
C PRO A 680 -39.98 22.60 -5.00
N LEU A 681 -39.34 23.17 -3.97
CA LEU A 681 -38.03 23.82 -4.09
C LEU A 681 -37.03 23.22 -3.12
N SER A 682 -35.74 23.29 -3.45
CA SER A 682 -34.63 22.79 -2.62
C SER A 682 -34.22 23.74 -1.48
N ILE A 683 -35.12 24.65 -1.05
CA ILE A 683 -34.89 25.60 0.05
C ILE A 683 -35.83 25.26 1.20
N ASP A 684 -35.32 25.24 2.44
CA ASP A 684 -36.08 24.80 3.62
C ASP A 684 -37.40 25.56 3.85
N SER A 685 -37.51 26.81 3.38
CA SER A 685 -38.75 27.60 3.47
C SER A 685 -39.88 27.11 2.56
N ASN A 686 -39.54 26.33 1.53
CA ASN A 686 -40.43 25.85 0.48
C ASN A 686 -40.19 24.37 0.13
N ASN A 687 -39.70 23.59 1.09
CA ASN A 687 -39.63 22.14 1.01
C ASN A 687 -40.67 21.54 1.95
N PHE A 688 -41.85 21.25 1.41
CA PHE A 688 -43.05 20.86 2.14
C PHE A 688 -43.24 19.33 2.23
N SER A 689 -42.24 18.53 1.84
CA SER A 689 -42.17 17.08 2.11
C SER A 689 -40.74 16.69 2.52
N PRO A 690 -40.54 15.91 3.59
CA PRO A 690 -39.21 15.46 4.03
C PRO A 690 -38.64 14.32 3.17
N THR A 691 -39.48 13.67 2.36
CA THR A 691 -39.16 12.48 1.58
C THR A 691 -39.77 12.56 0.17
N CYS A 692 -39.20 11.79 -0.76
CA CYS A 692 -39.65 11.64 -2.14
C CYS A 692 -39.12 10.32 -2.73
N HIS A 693 -39.74 9.83 -3.80
CA HIS A 693 -39.33 8.60 -4.50
C HIS A 693 -39.48 8.76 -6.02
N LEU A 694 -38.85 7.86 -6.79
CA LEU A 694 -39.00 7.78 -8.24
C LEU A 694 -40.12 6.80 -8.62
N THR A 695 -40.88 7.14 -9.66
CA THR A 695 -41.90 6.26 -10.27
C THR A 695 -41.37 5.70 -11.61
N ASP A 696 -42.03 4.68 -12.19
CA ASP A 696 -41.64 3.91 -13.41
C ASP A 696 -41.38 4.70 -14.72
N GLY A 697 -41.29 6.03 -14.67
CA GLY A 697 -40.96 6.91 -15.79
C GLY A 697 -40.19 8.16 -15.34
N GLU A 698 -39.14 7.99 -14.54
CA GLU A 698 -38.16 8.99 -14.07
C GLU A 698 -38.71 10.21 -13.30
N ASN A 699 -40.02 10.28 -13.06
CA ASN A 699 -40.64 11.38 -12.34
C ASN A 699 -40.54 11.19 -10.82
N VAL A 700 -39.99 12.21 -10.15
CA VAL A 700 -39.92 12.31 -8.69
C VAL A 700 -41.31 12.65 -8.14
N VAL A 701 -41.72 11.94 -7.09
CA VAL A 701 -42.97 12.17 -6.38
C VAL A 701 -42.70 12.28 -4.88
N CYS A 702 -43.10 13.40 -4.31
CA CYS A 702 -43.06 13.69 -2.88
C CYS A 702 -44.21 12.96 -2.18
N ASP A 703 -43.89 12.14 -1.18
CA ASP A 703 -44.83 11.20 -0.56
C ASP A 703 -45.58 11.77 0.66
N GLN A 704 -45.06 12.85 1.28
CA GLN A 704 -45.55 13.40 2.54
C GLN A 704 -45.69 14.93 2.52
N CYS A 705 -46.54 15.45 1.62
CA CYS A 705 -46.86 16.87 1.60
C CYS A 705 -47.49 17.37 2.91
N ALA A 706 -47.00 18.52 3.39
CA ALA A 706 -47.51 19.19 4.58
C ALA A 706 -49.01 19.55 4.47
N PRO A 707 -49.76 19.65 5.59
CA PRO A 707 -51.19 19.99 5.56
C PRO A 707 -51.47 21.32 4.84
N GLY A 708 -52.40 21.31 3.88
CA GLY A 708 -52.73 22.45 3.04
C GLY A 708 -51.98 22.49 1.69
N TYR A 709 -51.04 21.58 1.45
CA TYR A 709 -50.28 21.43 0.20
C TYR A 709 -50.67 20.13 -0.52
N SER A 710 -50.58 20.13 -1.84
CA SER A 710 -50.99 19.03 -2.71
C SER A 710 -50.23 19.07 -4.05
N GLY A 711 -50.38 18.00 -4.84
CA GLY A 711 -49.61 17.77 -6.06
C GLY A 711 -48.38 16.91 -5.84
N SER A 712 -47.84 16.35 -6.93
CA SER A 712 -46.73 15.39 -6.92
C SER A 712 -45.42 15.95 -6.36
N TRP A 713 -45.28 17.27 -6.30
CA TRP A 713 -44.11 18.00 -5.79
C TRP A 713 -44.51 18.90 -4.60
N CYS A 714 -45.72 18.72 -4.04
CA CYS A 714 -46.34 19.65 -3.09
C CYS A 714 -46.44 21.10 -3.64
N GLU A 715 -46.54 21.21 -4.98
CA GLU A 715 -46.41 22.44 -5.74
C GLU A 715 -47.68 23.30 -5.79
N ARG A 716 -48.81 22.76 -5.32
CA ARG A 716 -50.14 23.39 -5.30
C ARG A 716 -50.70 23.42 -3.88
N CYS A 717 -51.69 24.27 -3.66
CA CYS A 717 -52.49 24.20 -2.45
C CYS A 717 -53.54 23.08 -2.54
N ALA A 718 -53.82 22.44 -1.41
CA ALA A 718 -54.90 21.45 -1.29
C ALA A 718 -56.28 22.12 -1.37
N ASP A 719 -57.33 21.36 -1.68
CA ASP A 719 -58.70 21.87 -1.72
C ASP A 719 -59.08 22.63 -0.42
N GLY A 720 -59.67 23.81 -0.58
CA GLY A 720 -59.99 24.73 0.53
C GLY A 720 -58.84 25.64 0.98
N TYR A 721 -57.66 25.55 0.35
CA TYR A 721 -56.52 26.45 0.58
C TYR A 721 -56.11 27.15 -0.73
N TYR A 722 -55.62 28.37 -0.62
CA TYR A 722 -55.11 29.17 -1.75
C TYR A 722 -53.72 29.76 -1.47
N GLY A 723 -52.93 29.97 -2.52
CA GLY A 723 -51.56 30.50 -2.42
C GLY A 723 -50.68 30.06 -3.58
N ASN A 724 -49.35 30.23 -3.42
CA ASN A 724 -48.38 29.76 -4.41
C ASN A 724 -47.12 29.18 -3.73
N PRO A 725 -47.00 27.85 -3.57
CA PRO A 725 -45.84 27.18 -2.96
C PRO A 725 -44.53 27.29 -3.73
N THR A 726 -44.59 27.55 -5.05
CA THR A 726 -43.41 27.54 -5.95
C THR A 726 -42.61 28.84 -5.95
N VAL A 727 -43.06 29.86 -5.21
CA VAL A 727 -42.34 31.13 -5.04
C VAL A 727 -41.65 31.12 -3.67
N PRO A 728 -40.35 31.47 -3.55
CA PRO A 728 -39.66 31.55 -2.27
C PRO A 728 -40.42 32.41 -1.23
N GLY A 729 -40.79 31.80 -0.10
CA GLY A 729 -41.59 32.39 0.97
C GLY A 729 -43.12 32.31 0.80
N GLY A 730 -43.62 31.79 -0.32
CA GLY A 730 -45.05 31.53 -0.55
C GLY A 730 -45.57 30.33 0.22
N THR A 731 -46.79 30.44 0.78
CA THR A 731 -47.45 29.41 1.58
C THR A 731 -48.94 29.31 1.25
N CYS A 732 -49.57 28.19 1.61
CA CYS A 732 -51.01 27.95 1.38
C CYS A 732 -51.84 28.36 2.62
N VAL A 733 -52.91 29.11 2.42
CA VAL A 733 -53.79 29.64 3.48
C VAL A 733 -55.27 29.29 3.21
N PRO A 734 -56.12 29.09 4.24
CA PRO A 734 -57.51 28.67 4.03
C PRO A 734 -58.40 29.71 3.31
N CYS A 735 -59.31 29.26 2.46
CA CYS A 735 -60.31 30.08 1.79
C CYS A 735 -61.43 30.58 2.75
N ASN A 736 -62.08 31.69 2.40
CA ASN A 736 -63.18 32.28 3.17
C ASN A 736 -64.37 32.65 2.27
N CYS A 737 -65.47 31.88 2.38
CA CYS A 737 -66.64 31.96 1.48
C CYS A 737 -67.96 32.20 2.23
N SER A 738 -67.94 33.01 3.29
CA SER A 738 -69.12 33.43 4.08
C SER A 738 -70.02 32.30 4.63
N GLY A 739 -69.55 31.04 4.62
CA GLY A 739 -70.36 29.86 4.94
C GLY A 739 -71.48 29.59 3.93
N ASN A 740 -71.30 29.97 2.67
CA ASN A 740 -72.23 29.78 1.54
C ASN A 740 -71.70 28.79 0.49
N VAL A 741 -70.68 27.99 0.84
CA VAL A 741 -70.15 26.86 0.04
C VAL A 741 -70.13 25.61 0.90
N ASP A 742 -70.04 24.42 0.30
CA ASP A 742 -69.79 23.18 1.04
C ASP A 742 -68.26 22.94 1.16
N PRO A 743 -67.68 22.96 2.38
CA PRO A 743 -66.25 22.70 2.56
C PRO A 743 -65.81 21.28 2.18
N LEU A 744 -66.74 20.33 2.04
CA LEU A 744 -66.49 18.96 1.61
C LEU A 744 -66.44 18.81 0.08
N GLU A 745 -66.88 19.83 -0.68
CA GLU A 745 -66.85 19.80 -2.13
C GLU A 745 -65.50 20.29 -2.66
N ALA A 746 -64.79 19.46 -3.44
CA ALA A 746 -63.52 19.82 -4.05
C ALA A 746 -63.67 21.00 -5.02
N GLY A 747 -62.68 21.90 -5.06
CA GLY A 747 -62.69 23.11 -5.88
C GLY A 747 -63.79 24.13 -5.52
N HIS A 748 -64.21 24.22 -4.25
CA HIS A 748 -65.18 25.25 -3.81
C HIS A 748 -64.62 26.68 -3.78
N CYS A 749 -63.29 26.81 -3.77
CA CYS A 749 -62.57 28.06 -3.99
C CYS A 749 -61.40 27.85 -4.97
N ASP A 750 -60.96 28.94 -5.60
CA ASP A 750 -59.78 28.97 -6.46
C ASP A 750 -58.49 28.84 -5.63
N SER A 751 -57.66 27.85 -5.96
CA SER A 751 -56.42 27.52 -5.24
C SER A 751 -55.28 28.55 -5.38
N VAL A 752 -55.46 29.62 -6.16
CA VAL A 752 -54.47 30.69 -6.36
C VAL A 752 -54.99 32.04 -5.86
N THR A 753 -56.26 32.39 -6.14
CA THR A 753 -56.85 33.68 -5.76
C THR A 753 -57.65 33.64 -4.45
N GLY A 754 -58.14 32.47 -4.04
CA GLY A 754 -59.02 32.31 -2.88
C GLY A 754 -60.49 32.71 -3.13
N GLU A 755 -60.86 33.00 -4.38
CA GLU A 755 -62.22 33.35 -4.79
C GLU A 755 -63.14 32.12 -4.78
N CYS A 756 -64.39 32.29 -4.35
CA CYS A 756 -65.30 31.19 -4.08
C CYS A 756 -66.10 30.80 -5.33
N LEU A 757 -65.73 29.67 -5.95
CA LEU A 757 -66.20 29.27 -7.28
C LEU A 757 -67.55 28.53 -7.28
N LYS A 758 -67.98 28.02 -6.12
CA LYS A 758 -69.16 27.15 -5.98
C LYS A 758 -70.15 27.65 -4.93
N CYS A 759 -70.65 28.86 -5.13
CA CYS A 759 -71.65 29.47 -4.25
C CYS A 759 -72.97 28.67 -4.28
N LEU A 760 -73.38 28.16 -3.13
CA LEU A 760 -74.63 27.42 -2.94
C LEU A 760 -75.78 28.39 -2.59
N TRP A 761 -76.99 27.84 -2.44
CA TRP A 761 -78.19 28.57 -1.98
C TRP A 761 -78.63 29.75 -2.86
N ASN A 762 -78.32 29.68 -4.17
CA ASN A 762 -78.56 30.74 -5.16
C ASN A 762 -77.89 32.06 -4.78
N THR A 763 -76.69 31.97 -4.20
CA THR A 763 -75.80 33.10 -3.91
C THR A 763 -74.69 33.21 -4.97
N ASP A 764 -74.06 34.38 -5.04
CA ASP A 764 -73.04 34.77 -6.00
C ASP A 764 -72.11 35.83 -5.36
N GLY A 765 -71.02 36.20 -6.03
CA GLY A 765 -69.98 37.12 -5.55
C GLY A 765 -68.71 36.38 -5.12
N ALA A 766 -67.60 37.11 -5.01
CA ALA A 766 -66.26 36.53 -4.82
C ALA A 766 -66.11 35.75 -3.50
N HIS A 767 -66.99 36.02 -2.53
CA HIS A 767 -67.12 35.31 -1.25
C HIS A 767 -68.56 34.83 -1.01
N CYS A 768 -69.34 34.63 -2.07
CA CYS A 768 -70.74 34.21 -2.07
C CYS A 768 -71.67 35.13 -1.25
N GLU A 769 -71.47 36.45 -1.35
CA GLU A 769 -72.04 37.47 -0.48
C GLU A 769 -73.32 38.18 -0.99
N ARG A 770 -73.81 37.85 -2.19
CA ARG A 770 -75.07 38.40 -2.77
C ARG A 770 -75.94 37.29 -3.36
N CYS A 771 -77.19 37.59 -3.75
CA CYS A 771 -78.00 36.63 -4.51
C CYS A 771 -77.53 36.57 -5.97
N ALA A 772 -77.63 35.38 -6.58
CA ALA A 772 -77.29 35.14 -7.98
C ALA A 772 -78.30 35.80 -8.95
N ASP A 773 -77.85 36.16 -10.14
CA ASP A 773 -78.70 36.75 -11.18
C ASP A 773 -79.90 35.84 -11.51
N GLY A 774 -81.09 36.46 -11.63
CA GLY A 774 -82.35 35.70 -11.75
C GLY A 774 -82.93 35.24 -10.40
N PHE A 775 -82.31 35.60 -9.27
CA PHE A 775 -82.83 35.39 -7.92
C PHE A 775 -82.82 36.70 -7.09
N TYR A 776 -83.76 36.83 -6.14
CA TYR A 776 -83.92 38.04 -5.33
C TYR A 776 -84.06 37.71 -3.83
N GLY A 777 -83.43 38.49 -2.93
CA GLY A 777 -83.35 38.23 -1.48
C GLY A 777 -82.08 38.75 -0.79
N ASP A 778 -81.77 38.25 0.41
CA ASP A 778 -80.51 38.48 1.16
C ASP A 778 -79.73 37.17 1.31
N ALA A 779 -78.43 37.21 0.97
CA ALA A 779 -77.54 36.06 0.85
C ALA A 779 -76.65 35.77 2.08
N VAL A 780 -76.40 36.76 2.95
CA VAL A 780 -75.39 36.62 4.03
C VAL A 780 -76.05 36.40 5.38
N ILE A 781 -77.11 37.16 5.68
CA ILE A 781 -77.75 37.14 7.01
C ILE A 781 -79.03 36.30 6.98
N ALA A 782 -79.95 36.58 6.05
CA ALA A 782 -81.22 35.85 5.96
C ALA A 782 -81.21 34.61 5.04
N LYS A 783 -80.21 34.47 4.16
CA LYS A 783 -79.99 33.34 3.23
C LYS A 783 -81.24 32.88 2.46
N ASN A 784 -81.94 33.80 1.77
CA ASN A 784 -83.29 33.56 1.26
C ASN A 784 -83.56 33.93 -0.22
N CYS A 785 -82.55 33.79 -1.10
CA CYS A 785 -82.63 34.10 -2.54
C CYS A 785 -83.67 33.25 -3.32
N ARG A 786 -84.64 33.90 -3.99
CA ARG A 786 -85.79 33.25 -4.71
C ARG A 786 -85.83 33.57 -6.20
N ALA A 787 -86.23 32.62 -7.05
CA ALA A 787 -86.21 32.72 -8.51
C ALA A 787 -87.24 33.70 -9.14
N CYS A 788 -86.85 34.31 -10.26
CA CYS A 788 -87.63 35.29 -11.04
C CYS A 788 -88.68 34.70 -12.00
N ASN A 789 -88.35 33.62 -12.72
CA ASN A 789 -89.20 32.94 -13.71
C ASN A 789 -89.79 33.84 -14.83
N CYS A 790 -88.95 34.50 -15.62
CA CYS A 790 -89.34 35.17 -16.89
C CYS A 790 -89.23 34.20 -18.10
N HIS A 791 -90.01 34.39 -19.16
CA HIS A 791 -90.09 33.49 -20.32
C HIS A 791 -89.09 33.86 -21.43
N GLU A 792 -88.03 33.05 -21.57
CA GLU A 792 -86.76 33.37 -22.25
C GLU A 792 -86.87 34.00 -23.66
N ASN A 793 -87.79 33.53 -24.50
CA ASN A 793 -87.89 34.00 -25.88
C ASN A 793 -88.80 35.22 -26.06
N GLY A 794 -89.71 35.47 -25.13
CA GLY A 794 -90.66 36.58 -25.20
C GLY A 794 -90.39 37.72 -24.21
N SER A 795 -89.61 37.49 -23.16
CA SER A 795 -89.04 38.55 -22.34
C SER A 795 -87.76 39.11 -22.97
N LEU A 796 -87.36 40.32 -22.57
CA LEU A 796 -86.08 40.94 -22.96
C LEU A 796 -84.89 40.37 -22.17
N SER A 797 -85.15 39.80 -20.99
CA SER A 797 -84.17 39.15 -20.11
C SER A 797 -84.85 38.12 -19.20
N GLY A 798 -84.06 37.16 -18.69
CA GLY A 798 -84.46 36.26 -17.59
C GLY A 798 -84.30 36.89 -16.19
N VAL A 799 -83.56 38.01 -16.10
CA VAL A 799 -83.26 38.69 -14.84
C VAL A 799 -84.41 39.63 -14.47
N CYS A 800 -85.01 39.41 -13.31
CA CYS A 800 -85.93 40.35 -12.68
C CYS A 800 -85.23 41.25 -11.66
N HIS A 801 -85.91 42.31 -11.23
CA HIS A 801 -85.38 43.25 -10.24
C HIS A 801 -85.10 42.57 -8.88
N LEU A 802 -83.84 42.65 -8.40
CA LEU A 802 -83.23 41.94 -7.26
C LEU A 802 -83.88 42.13 -5.86
N GLU A 803 -85.00 42.84 -5.78
CA GLU A 803 -85.84 42.97 -4.57
C GLU A 803 -87.34 42.75 -4.83
N THR A 804 -87.82 42.77 -6.09
CA THR A 804 -89.26 42.96 -6.40
C THR A 804 -89.88 42.01 -7.43
N GLY A 805 -89.10 41.30 -8.26
CA GLY A 805 -89.63 40.14 -9.01
C GLY A 805 -90.21 40.35 -10.43
N LEU A 806 -90.12 41.54 -11.05
CA LEU A 806 -90.80 41.85 -12.33
C LEU A 806 -89.95 41.62 -13.61
N CYS A 807 -90.59 41.22 -14.71
CA CYS A 807 -90.00 40.91 -16.03
C CYS A 807 -90.45 41.88 -17.15
N ASP A 808 -89.62 42.12 -18.19
CA ASP A 808 -89.91 43.00 -19.34
C ASP A 808 -90.14 42.23 -20.67
N CYS A 809 -91.09 42.61 -21.53
CA CYS A 809 -91.51 41.85 -22.73
C CYS A 809 -91.09 42.43 -24.11
N LYS A 810 -91.03 41.57 -25.15
CA LYS A 810 -90.71 41.87 -26.57
C LYS A 810 -91.95 42.21 -27.44
N PRO A 811 -91.79 42.84 -28.63
CA PRO A 811 -92.89 43.25 -29.50
C PRO A 811 -93.69 42.08 -30.12
N GLN A 812 -95.01 42.25 -30.24
CA GLN A 812 -95.97 41.23 -30.70
C GLN A 812 -96.01 39.93 -29.84
N VAL A 813 -95.56 40.03 -28.58
CA VAL A 813 -95.60 39.00 -27.54
C VAL A 813 -96.23 39.58 -26.26
N THR A 814 -96.83 38.75 -25.39
CA THR A 814 -97.56 39.22 -24.19
C THR A 814 -97.50 38.24 -23.01
N GLY A 815 -97.70 38.72 -21.76
CA GLY A 815 -97.75 37.92 -20.52
C GLY A 815 -97.07 38.61 -19.32
N GLN A 816 -97.30 38.13 -18.08
CA GLN A 816 -96.51 38.58 -16.90
C GLN A 816 -95.08 38.00 -16.91
N GLN A 817 -94.92 36.85 -17.59
CA GLN A 817 -93.64 36.22 -17.87
C GLN A 817 -93.22 36.39 -19.34
N CYS A 818 -94.16 36.77 -20.23
CA CYS A 818 -93.99 37.08 -21.67
C CYS A 818 -93.93 35.85 -22.61
N ASP A 819 -95.05 35.13 -22.79
CA ASP A 819 -95.06 33.74 -23.26
C ASP A 819 -95.87 33.41 -24.55
N GLN A 820 -96.49 34.36 -25.28
CA GLN A 820 -97.48 34.02 -26.35
C GLN A 820 -97.41 34.86 -27.65
N CYS A 821 -97.56 34.22 -28.84
CA CYS A 821 -97.53 34.80 -30.21
C CYS A 821 -98.93 35.07 -30.83
N LEU A 822 -98.99 35.80 -31.96
CA LEU A 822 -100.23 36.11 -32.73
C LEU A 822 -100.45 35.16 -33.96
N PRO A 823 -101.71 34.86 -34.37
CA PRO A 823 -102.01 33.85 -35.40
C PRO A 823 -101.64 34.23 -36.85
N GLY A 824 -101.32 33.21 -37.66
CA GLY A 824 -100.89 33.37 -39.06
C GLY A 824 -99.38 33.61 -39.22
N TYR A 825 -98.66 33.59 -38.10
CA TYR A 825 -97.23 33.76 -37.96
C TYR A 825 -96.70 32.64 -37.07
N TYR A 826 -95.45 32.22 -37.27
CA TYR A 826 -94.80 31.16 -36.51
C TYR A 826 -93.44 31.62 -35.95
N GLY A 827 -92.84 30.83 -35.06
CA GLY A 827 -91.49 31.05 -34.57
C GLY A 827 -91.36 32.01 -33.37
N LEU A 828 -92.21 31.88 -32.33
CA LEU A 828 -91.96 32.51 -31.03
C LEU A 828 -90.55 32.15 -30.52
N ASP A 829 -90.19 30.87 -30.71
CA ASP A 829 -88.94 30.27 -30.24
C ASP A 829 -87.69 30.70 -31.02
N THR A 830 -87.86 31.48 -32.09
CA THR A 830 -86.74 32.10 -32.83
C THR A 830 -86.16 33.33 -32.12
N GLY A 831 -86.75 33.73 -30.98
CA GLY A 831 -86.25 34.79 -30.09
C GLY A 831 -86.39 36.23 -30.61
N ARG A 832 -86.92 36.41 -31.83
CA ARG A 832 -87.12 37.71 -32.50
C ARG A 832 -88.59 38.15 -32.63
N GLY A 833 -89.55 37.27 -32.32
CA GLY A 833 -90.98 37.45 -32.62
C GLY A 833 -91.41 36.71 -33.91
N CYS A 834 -92.72 36.66 -34.15
CA CYS A 834 -93.38 35.75 -35.11
C CYS A 834 -93.30 36.19 -36.61
N VAL A 835 -93.19 35.26 -37.59
CA VAL A 835 -92.99 35.50 -39.07
C VAL A 835 -93.83 34.57 -40.02
N PRO A 836 -93.93 34.79 -41.38
CA PRO A 836 -94.78 34.01 -42.34
C PRO A 836 -94.04 33.05 -43.35
N CYS A 837 -94.75 32.21 -44.15
CA CYS A 837 -94.23 30.94 -44.76
C CYS A 837 -93.91 30.78 -46.29
N ASN A 838 -94.88 30.59 -47.22
CA ASN A 838 -94.72 30.46 -48.71
C ASN A 838 -94.17 29.10 -49.30
N CYS A 839 -94.98 28.32 -50.06
CA CYS A 839 -94.64 26.98 -50.63
C CYS A 839 -94.79 26.83 -52.18
N SER A 840 -94.46 25.67 -52.77
CA SER A 840 -94.37 25.41 -54.24
C SER A 840 -95.45 24.44 -54.75
N VAL A 841 -96.07 24.73 -55.90
CA VAL A 841 -97.37 24.13 -56.30
C VAL A 841 -97.29 22.73 -56.91
N GLU A 842 -96.21 22.38 -57.63
CA GLU A 842 -96.08 21.09 -58.34
C GLU A 842 -95.20 20.08 -57.61
N GLY A 843 -94.24 20.55 -56.80
CA GLY A 843 -93.33 19.71 -56.03
C GLY A 843 -93.74 19.49 -54.57
N SER A 844 -94.74 20.23 -54.05
CA SER A 844 -95.16 20.17 -52.63
C SER A 844 -96.66 20.04 -52.43
N THR A 845 -97.11 19.63 -51.23
CA THR A 845 -98.50 19.21 -50.99
C THR A 845 -99.36 20.15 -50.12
N SER A 846 -98.89 21.34 -49.72
CA SER A 846 -99.70 22.33 -48.95
C SER A 846 -99.08 23.74 -48.90
N ASP A 847 -99.90 24.77 -48.65
CA ASP A 847 -99.49 26.16 -48.40
C ASP A 847 -99.31 26.52 -46.91
N SER A 848 -99.79 25.69 -45.99
CA SER A 848 -99.53 25.85 -44.54
C SER A 848 -98.26 25.14 -44.13
N CYS A 849 -97.48 25.77 -43.26
CA CYS A 849 -96.22 25.27 -42.73
C CYS A 849 -96.34 24.78 -41.29
N THR A 850 -95.33 24.02 -40.85
CA THR A 850 -95.08 23.73 -39.44
C THR A 850 -94.45 24.93 -38.72
N GLU A 851 -94.22 24.81 -37.41
CA GLU A 851 -93.55 25.81 -36.56
C GLU A 851 -92.07 26.10 -36.95
N ASP A 852 -91.55 25.44 -37.99
CA ASP A 852 -90.22 25.63 -38.59
C ASP A 852 -90.23 26.15 -40.04
N GLY A 853 -91.40 26.33 -40.65
CA GLY A 853 -91.52 26.89 -42.00
C GLY A 853 -91.21 25.94 -43.18
N GLN A 854 -91.23 24.62 -43.00
CA GLN A 854 -90.91 23.64 -44.07
C GLN A 854 -92.15 23.20 -44.87
N CYS A 855 -92.00 23.06 -46.19
CA CYS A 855 -93.02 22.54 -47.12
C CYS A 855 -92.84 21.02 -47.39
N PRO A 856 -93.91 20.22 -47.50
CA PRO A 856 -93.81 18.76 -47.72
C PRO A 856 -93.58 18.37 -49.19
N CYS A 857 -92.48 17.65 -49.51
CA CYS A 857 -92.05 17.28 -50.87
C CYS A 857 -92.33 15.82 -51.30
N VAL A 858 -92.32 15.54 -52.61
CA VAL A 858 -92.42 14.17 -53.20
C VAL A 858 -91.08 13.40 -53.31
N PRO A 859 -91.07 12.05 -53.23
CA PRO A 859 -89.83 11.26 -53.16
C PRO A 859 -89.01 11.22 -54.47
N GLY A 860 -87.68 11.20 -54.34
CA GLY A 860 -86.74 11.26 -55.48
C GLY A 860 -86.39 12.69 -55.93
N VAL A 861 -87.21 13.66 -55.53
CA VAL A 861 -87.02 15.11 -55.76
C VAL A 861 -86.59 15.78 -54.44
N GLY A 862 -85.76 16.82 -54.52
CA GLY A 862 -85.22 17.55 -53.36
C GLY A 862 -85.28 19.07 -53.49
N GLY A 863 -85.12 19.75 -52.34
CA GLY A 863 -85.12 21.21 -52.19
C GLY A 863 -86.11 21.68 -51.11
N LYS A 864 -85.85 22.81 -50.43
CA LYS A 864 -86.78 23.33 -49.40
C LYS A 864 -88.18 23.66 -49.96
N THR A 865 -88.26 23.97 -51.25
CA THR A 865 -89.46 24.19 -52.05
C THR A 865 -89.64 23.12 -53.15
N CYS A 866 -88.93 21.99 -53.06
CA CYS A 866 -89.11 20.77 -53.86
C CYS A 866 -88.96 20.94 -55.40
N ASP A 867 -87.74 20.91 -55.97
CA ASP A 867 -87.51 21.27 -57.39
C ASP A 867 -86.47 20.50 -58.26
N ARG A 868 -85.70 19.50 -57.76
CA ARG A 868 -84.63 18.82 -58.56
C ARG A 868 -84.25 17.38 -58.16
N CYS A 869 -83.53 16.63 -59.01
CA CYS A 869 -82.94 15.32 -58.69
C CYS A 869 -81.79 15.32 -57.66
N SER A 870 -81.54 14.16 -57.03
CA SER A 870 -80.44 13.89 -56.09
C SER A 870 -79.27 13.12 -56.72
N ARG A 871 -78.07 13.18 -56.10
CA ARG A 871 -76.84 12.53 -56.60
C ARG A 871 -76.94 11.00 -56.61
N GLY A 872 -76.32 10.37 -57.61
CA GLY A 872 -76.36 8.92 -57.83
C GLY A 872 -77.55 8.46 -58.67
N PHE A 873 -78.38 9.41 -59.14
CA PHE A 873 -79.54 9.19 -60.00
C PHE A 873 -79.45 10.05 -61.28
N TYR A 874 -79.97 9.53 -62.38
CA TYR A 874 -80.01 10.13 -63.72
C TYR A 874 -81.44 10.17 -64.30
N GLY A 875 -81.68 11.10 -65.22
CA GLY A 875 -82.95 11.33 -65.93
C GLY A 875 -84.06 12.01 -65.12
N TYR A 876 -84.14 13.35 -65.13
CA TYR A 876 -85.22 14.13 -64.48
C TYR A 876 -86.39 14.41 -65.45
N GLN A 877 -87.49 13.67 -65.32
CA GLN A 877 -88.76 13.93 -66.03
C GLN A 877 -89.95 13.61 -65.11
N ASP A 878 -91.06 14.34 -65.30
CA ASP A 878 -92.35 14.18 -64.59
C ASP A 878 -92.26 13.95 -63.06
N GLY A 879 -91.25 14.55 -62.41
CA GLY A 879 -91.06 14.50 -60.96
C GLY A 879 -90.34 13.26 -60.40
N GLY A 880 -89.48 12.56 -61.17
CA GLY A 880 -88.70 11.40 -60.70
C GLY A 880 -87.27 11.28 -61.29
N CYS A 881 -86.46 10.34 -60.76
CA CYS A 881 -85.03 10.11 -61.09
C CYS A 881 -84.60 8.62 -60.87
N THR A 882 -83.56 8.10 -61.54
CA THR A 882 -83.19 6.64 -61.62
C THR A 882 -81.71 6.31 -61.28
N PRO A 883 -81.30 5.29 -60.50
CA PRO A 883 -79.91 5.14 -60.00
C PRO A 883 -78.87 4.34 -60.84
N CYS A 884 -77.55 4.60 -60.63
CA CYS A 884 -76.37 3.99 -61.31
C CYS A 884 -75.61 2.87 -60.53
N ASN A 885 -74.72 2.11 -61.19
CA ASN A 885 -73.92 1.00 -60.60
C ASN A 885 -72.56 0.72 -61.31
N CYS A 886 -71.42 1.18 -60.78
CA CYS A 886 -70.05 0.99 -61.31
C CYS A 886 -69.00 0.84 -60.16
N ALA A 887 -68.96 -0.30 -59.46
CA ALA A 887 -68.30 -0.42 -58.14
C ALA A 887 -66.79 -0.08 -58.08
N HIS A 888 -65.95 -0.54 -59.02
CA HIS A 888 -64.48 -0.37 -58.93
C HIS A 888 -63.99 1.01 -59.37
N THR A 889 -64.86 1.83 -59.97
CA THR A 889 -64.61 3.24 -60.34
C THR A 889 -65.46 4.21 -59.51
N GLN A 890 -65.74 3.85 -58.25
CA GLN A 890 -66.50 4.63 -57.26
C GLN A 890 -67.94 5.01 -57.68
N ASN A 891 -68.63 4.12 -58.40
CA ASN A 891 -69.98 4.33 -58.96
C ASN A 891 -70.09 5.56 -59.88
N ASN A 892 -68.98 6.00 -60.47
CA ASN A 892 -68.97 7.03 -61.48
C ASN A 892 -69.48 6.47 -62.82
N CYS A 893 -70.62 7.00 -63.27
CA CYS A 893 -71.31 6.64 -64.51
C CYS A 893 -71.56 7.91 -65.32
N ASP A 894 -71.70 7.79 -66.64
CA ASP A 894 -72.16 8.91 -67.47
C ASP A 894 -73.62 9.28 -67.12
N PRO A 895 -73.94 10.56 -66.82
CA PRO A 895 -75.23 10.97 -66.26
C PRO A 895 -76.39 11.05 -67.27
N ASP A 896 -76.18 10.70 -68.54
CA ASP A 896 -77.26 10.50 -69.51
C ASP A 896 -77.34 9.03 -70.01
N SER A 897 -76.24 8.25 -69.94
CA SER A 897 -76.15 6.91 -70.55
C SER A 897 -75.73 5.74 -69.63
N GLY A 898 -74.94 5.96 -68.57
CA GLY A 898 -74.72 4.99 -67.48
C GLY A 898 -73.54 4.00 -67.55
N GLU A 899 -72.58 4.09 -68.48
CA GLU A 899 -71.43 3.15 -68.59
C GLU A 899 -70.16 3.56 -67.77
N CYS A 900 -69.19 2.64 -67.61
CA CYS A 900 -67.94 2.78 -66.80
C CYS A 900 -66.64 2.79 -67.68
N LEU A 901 -65.47 3.23 -67.16
CA LEU A 901 -64.20 3.51 -67.92
C LEU A 901 -62.90 2.97 -67.24
N CYS A 902 -61.81 2.63 -67.97
CA CYS A 902 -60.66 1.83 -67.46
C CYS A 902 -59.19 2.12 -67.94
N PRO A 903 -58.11 1.58 -67.28
CA PRO A 903 -56.66 1.82 -67.54
C PRO A 903 -55.86 0.71 -68.30
N PRO A 904 -54.57 0.93 -68.68
CA PRO A 904 -53.77 0.06 -69.59
C PRO A 904 -53.14 -1.20 -68.96
N HIS A 905 -52.84 -2.23 -69.78
CA HIS A 905 -52.30 -3.55 -69.37
C HIS A 905 -53.12 -4.25 -68.26
N THR A 906 -54.40 -3.91 -68.19
CA THR A 906 -55.39 -4.56 -67.32
C THR A 906 -56.52 -5.14 -68.15
N GLN A 907 -57.11 -6.25 -67.67
CA GLN A 907 -58.21 -6.94 -68.32
C GLN A 907 -59.40 -7.14 -67.36
N GLY A 908 -60.59 -7.35 -67.92
CA GLY A 908 -61.84 -7.54 -67.18
C GLY A 908 -62.93 -6.52 -67.56
N LEU A 909 -64.19 -6.83 -67.25
CA LEU A 909 -65.33 -5.93 -67.53
C LEU A 909 -65.47 -4.78 -66.51
N LYS A 910 -64.70 -4.84 -65.41
CA LYS A 910 -64.53 -3.77 -64.42
C LYS A 910 -63.05 -3.46 -64.19
N CYS A 911 -62.18 -4.07 -64.99
CA CYS A 911 -60.74 -3.84 -65.13
C CYS A 911 -59.97 -4.17 -63.84
N GLU A 912 -59.94 -5.48 -63.57
CA GLU A 912 -59.61 -6.06 -62.27
C GLU A 912 -58.38 -7.01 -62.27
N GLU A 913 -57.75 -7.29 -63.42
CA GLU A 913 -56.66 -8.28 -63.55
C GLU A 913 -55.49 -7.79 -64.43
N CYS A 914 -54.27 -8.33 -64.22
CA CYS A 914 -53.10 -8.15 -65.11
C CYS A 914 -53.02 -9.21 -66.22
N GLU A 915 -52.36 -8.89 -67.34
CA GLU A 915 -52.06 -9.82 -68.44
C GLU A 915 -50.95 -10.85 -68.08
N GLU A 916 -50.96 -12.05 -68.70
CA GLU A 916 -50.00 -13.13 -68.37
C GLU A 916 -48.54 -12.76 -68.63
N GLY A 917 -47.63 -13.16 -67.71
CA GLY A 917 -46.20 -12.83 -67.76
C GLY A 917 -45.86 -11.45 -67.17
N TYR A 918 -46.86 -10.77 -66.60
CA TYR A 918 -46.74 -9.49 -65.91
C TYR A 918 -47.28 -9.59 -64.46
N TRP A 919 -46.84 -8.67 -63.59
CA TRP A 919 -47.10 -8.63 -62.15
C TRP A 919 -47.26 -7.17 -61.66
N ASN A 920 -47.74 -6.99 -60.41
CA ASN A 920 -47.97 -5.70 -59.73
C ASN A 920 -49.02 -4.77 -60.39
N LEU A 921 -50.29 -4.86 -59.97
CA LEU A 921 -51.45 -4.11 -60.51
C LEU A 921 -51.61 -2.73 -59.86
N ASP A 922 -51.44 -1.65 -60.64
CA ASP A 922 -51.71 -0.27 -60.20
C ASP A 922 -53.04 0.31 -60.76
N PRO A 923 -53.92 0.93 -59.94
CA PRO A 923 -55.21 1.48 -60.38
C PRO A 923 -55.17 2.62 -61.41
N GLU A 924 -54.04 3.30 -61.58
CA GLU A 924 -53.85 4.36 -62.59
C GLU A 924 -52.86 3.93 -63.70
N GLN A 925 -51.94 2.99 -63.44
CA GLN A 925 -50.75 2.77 -64.29
C GLN A 925 -50.58 1.37 -64.94
N GLY A 926 -51.24 0.29 -64.47
CA GLY A 926 -51.11 -1.06 -65.06
C GLY A 926 -50.04 -1.98 -64.42
N CYS A 927 -49.43 -2.91 -65.20
CA CYS A 927 -48.61 -4.05 -64.71
C CYS A 927 -47.22 -4.24 -65.42
N GLN A 928 -46.28 -5.01 -64.84
CA GLN A 928 -44.82 -5.09 -65.20
C GLN A 928 -44.26 -6.52 -65.46
N ALA A 929 -43.19 -6.75 -66.26
CA ALA A 929 -42.79 -8.10 -66.77
C ALA A 929 -41.73 -8.93 -65.95
N CYS A 930 -41.60 -10.25 -66.24
CA CYS A 930 -40.87 -11.26 -65.43
C CYS A 930 -39.40 -11.68 -65.77
N ASN A 931 -38.99 -11.94 -67.03
CA ASN A 931 -37.59 -12.27 -67.46
C ASN A 931 -36.83 -13.52 -66.88
N CYS A 932 -37.39 -14.74 -66.89
CA CYS A 932 -36.72 -15.96 -66.43
C CYS A 932 -35.74 -16.66 -67.43
N SER A 933 -34.66 -17.29 -66.94
CA SER A 933 -33.63 -18.00 -67.74
C SER A 933 -34.07 -19.38 -68.26
N VAL A 934 -33.90 -19.64 -69.56
CA VAL A 934 -34.35 -20.90 -70.19
C VAL A 934 -33.54 -22.13 -69.72
N ALA A 935 -32.26 -21.94 -69.38
CA ALA A 935 -31.39 -23.03 -68.94
C ALA A 935 -31.74 -23.50 -67.52
N GLY A 936 -31.74 -22.59 -66.54
CA GLY A 936 -31.92 -22.92 -65.13
C GLY A 936 -33.35 -22.76 -64.58
N SER A 937 -34.29 -22.11 -65.28
CA SER A 937 -35.69 -22.02 -64.82
C SER A 937 -36.62 -23.06 -65.45
N THR A 938 -37.76 -23.33 -64.79
CA THR A 938 -38.80 -24.26 -65.27
C THR A 938 -39.82 -23.60 -66.21
N GLY A 939 -39.81 -22.27 -66.38
CA GLY A 939 -40.75 -21.54 -67.23
C GLY A 939 -40.64 -20.01 -67.09
N PRO A 940 -41.31 -19.23 -67.95
CA PRO A 940 -41.20 -17.77 -68.00
C PRO A 940 -42.04 -17.01 -66.95
N GLN A 941 -42.89 -17.72 -66.20
CA GLN A 941 -43.77 -17.13 -65.20
C GLN A 941 -43.03 -16.93 -63.88
N CYS A 942 -43.05 -15.69 -63.38
CA CYS A 942 -42.56 -15.32 -62.06
C CYS A 942 -43.71 -15.15 -61.06
N ASP A 943 -43.39 -15.03 -59.78
CA ASP A 943 -44.38 -14.77 -58.74
C ASP A 943 -45.02 -13.37 -58.87
N VAL A 944 -46.35 -13.31 -58.77
CA VAL A 944 -47.16 -12.11 -59.06
C VAL A 944 -47.02 -10.95 -58.06
N LEU A 945 -46.32 -11.17 -56.94
CA LEU A 945 -46.03 -10.14 -55.94
C LEU A 945 -44.53 -9.83 -55.79
N SER A 946 -43.64 -10.79 -56.10
CA SER A 946 -42.20 -10.70 -55.80
C SER A 946 -41.27 -10.82 -57.00
N GLY A 947 -41.76 -11.18 -58.18
CA GLY A 947 -40.95 -11.27 -59.40
C GLY A 947 -39.97 -12.44 -59.47
N GLN A 948 -39.98 -13.38 -58.51
CA GLN A 948 -39.04 -14.51 -58.46
C GLN A 948 -39.37 -15.61 -59.47
N CYS A 949 -38.37 -16.09 -60.21
CA CYS A 949 -38.49 -17.23 -61.14
C CYS A 949 -38.31 -18.58 -60.43
N ARG A 950 -38.93 -19.64 -60.98
CA ARG A 950 -38.81 -21.02 -60.46
C ARG A 950 -37.60 -21.75 -61.05
N CYS A 951 -36.60 -22.03 -60.23
CA CYS A 951 -35.34 -22.67 -60.65
C CYS A 951 -35.41 -24.21 -60.63
N LYS A 952 -34.58 -24.85 -61.45
CA LYS A 952 -34.33 -26.29 -61.48
C LYS A 952 -33.33 -26.68 -60.38
N GLU A 953 -33.39 -27.92 -59.93
CA GLU A 953 -32.42 -28.51 -59.00
C GLU A 953 -30.99 -28.40 -59.55
N GLY A 954 -30.05 -27.95 -58.72
CA GLY A 954 -28.67 -27.60 -59.14
C GLY A 954 -28.48 -26.16 -59.63
N PHE A 955 -29.54 -25.35 -59.75
CA PHE A 955 -29.49 -23.97 -60.27
C PHE A 955 -30.11 -22.95 -59.29
N GLY A 956 -29.64 -21.70 -59.31
CA GLY A 956 -30.12 -20.62 -58.43
C GLY A 956 -30.04 -19.22 -59.07
N GLY A 957 -30.41 -18.19 -58.29
CA GLY A 957 -30.52 -16.78 -58.72
C GLY A 957 -31.96 -16.34 -58.96
N GLN A 958 -32.24 -15.02 -58.96
CA GLN A 958 -33.61 -14.50 -59.14
C GLN A 958 -34.23 -14.94 -60.48
N ASN A 959 -33.39 -15.02 -61.52
CA ASN A 959 -33.76 -15.44 -62.87
C ASN A 959 -33.30 -16.87 -63.22
N CYS A 960 -32.64 -17.58 -62.29
CA CYS A 960 -32.13 -18.96 -62.44
C CYS A 960 -31.00 -19.14 -63.48
N ASP A 961 -29.91 -18.40 -63.35
CA ASP A 961 -28.81 -18.29 -64.31
C ASP A 961 -27.40 -18.66 -63.76
N GLN A 962 -27.32 -19.23 -62.57
CA GLN A 962 -26.09 -19.75 -61.93
C GLN A 962 -26.32 -21.14 -61.29
N CYS A 963 -25.25 -21.88 -60.95
CA CYS A 963 -25.41 -23.13 -60.18
C CYS A 963 -25.75 -22.84 -58.71
N SER A 964 -26.42 -23.78 -58.04
CA SER A 964 -26.65 -23.74 -56.59
C SER A 964 -25.42 -24.23 -55.80
N LEU A 965 -25.39 -23.93 -54.51
CA LEU A 965 -24.30 -24.35 -53.61
C LEU A 965 -24.12 -25.89 -53.61
N GLY A 966 -22.88 -26.35 -53.50
CA GLY A 966 -22.50 -27.77 -53.65
C GLY A 966 -22.26 -28.23 -55.09
N TYR A 967 -22.60 -27.41 -56.08
CA TYR A 967 -22.44 -27.71 -57.51
C TYR A 967 -21.60 -26.63 -58.22
N ARG A 968 -20.90 -27.02 -59.29
CA ARG A 968 -20.00 -26.16 -60.09
C ARG A 968 -20.19 -26.38 -61.59
N ARG A 969 -19.70 -25.44 -62.42
CA ARG A 969 -19.70 -25.49 -63.90
C ARG A 969 -21.09 -25.37 -64.54
N PHE A 970 -21.68 -24.18 -64.49
CA PHE A 970 -22.89 -23.85 -65.28
C PHE A 970 -22.58 -23.97 -66.79
N PRO A 971 -23.47 -24.54 -67.63
CA PRO A 971 -24.85 -24.97 -67.35
C PRO A 971 -25.01 -26.45 -66.95
N ASP A 972 -23.92 -27.19 -66.68
CA ASP A 972 -23.98 -28.63 -66.37
C ASP A 972 -24.13 -28.94 -64.86
N CYS A 973 -23.67 -28.03 -63.99
CA CYS A 973 -23.79 -28.05 -62.53
C CYS A 973 -23.52 -29.42 -61.88
N VAL A 974 -22.23 -29.80 -61.78
CA VAL A 974 -21.76 -31.08 -61.22
C VAL A 974 -21.36 -30.99 -59.74
N PRO A 975 -21.56 -32.04 -58.92
CA PRO A 975 -21.31 -32.01 -57.47
C PRO A 975 -19.82 -32.01 -57.08
N CYS A 976 -19.56 -31.68 -55.81
CA CYS A 976 -18.22 -31.49 -55.24
C CYS A 976 -17.67 -32.64 -54.37
N ASP A 977 -18.52 -33.51 -53.79
CA ASP A 977 -18.14 -34.71 -53.02
C ASP A 977 -17.04 -34.53 -51.93
N CYS A 978 -17.17 -33.50 -51.08
CA CYS A 978 -16.27 -33.26 -49.94
C CYS A 978 -16.70 -34.02 -48.67
N ASP A 979 -15.75 -34.59 -47.91
CA ASP A 979 -16.04 -35.15 -46.58
C ASP A 979 -16.20 -34.01 -45.56
N LEU A 980 -17.44 -33.85 -45.06
CA LEU A 980 -17.82 -32.85 -44.06
C LEU A 980 -16.99 -32.94 -42.77
N ARG A 981 -16.41 -34.11 -42.45
CA ARG A 981 -15.57 -34.25 -41.25
C ARG A 981 -14.26 -33.50 -41.37
N GLY A 982 -13.65 -33.56 -42.55
CA GLY A 982 -12.34 -32.98 -42.80
C GLY A 982 -12.34 -31.66 -43.55
N THR A 983 -13.47 -31.20 -44.07
CA THR A 983 -13.57 -29.94 -44.82
C THR A 983 -13.86 -28.76 -43.88
N LEU A 984 -13.34 -27.57 -44.19
CA LEU A 984 -13.55 -26.35 -43.40
C LEU A 984 -15.01 -25.87 -43.51
N ALA A 985 -15.63 -25.61 -42.37
CA ALA A 985 -17.07 -25.32 -42.26
C ALA A 985 -17.48 -23.99 -42.93
N ASP A 986 -16.58 -23.02 -43.04
CA ASP A 986 -16.81 -21.75 -43.75
C ASP A 986 -17.03 -21.94 -45.27
N THR A 987 -16.62 -23.07 -45.83
CA THR A 987 -16.82 -23.43 -47.24
C THR A 987 -18.05 -24.31 -47.49
N CYS A 988 -18.84 -24.62 -46.46
CA CYS A 988 -19.97 -25.55 -46.54
C CYS A 988 -21.27 -24.98 -45.92
N ASP A 989 -22.42 -25.32 -46.52
CA ASP A 989 -23.72 -25.16 -45.85
C ASP A 989 -23.98 -26.42 -45.00
N LEU A 990 -24.04 -26.20 -43.69
CA LEU A 990 -24.18 -27.25 -42.68
C LEU A 990 -25.63 -27.77 -42.56
N GLU A 991 -26.64 -27.00 -42.97
CA GLU A 991 -28.04 -27.47 -43.02
C GLU A 991 -28.28 -28.36 -44.24
N GLN A 992 -27.64 -28.04 -45.37
CA GLN A 992 -27.76 -28.81 -46.62
C GLN A 992 -26.71 -29.92 -46.75
N GLY A 993 -25.65 -29.91 -45.93
CA GLY A 993 -24.55 -30.88 -45.98
C GLY A 993 -23.70 -30.76 -47.25
N LEU A 994 -23.66 -29.58 -47.88
CA LEU A 994 -23.05 -29.34 -49.19
C LEU A 994 -21.90 -28.35 -49.10
N CYS A 995 -20.71 -28.78 -49.53
CA CYS A 995 -19.50 -27.96 -49.57
C CYS A 995 -19.23 -27.40 -50.97
N SER A 996 -18.79 -26.15 -51.01
CA SER A 996 -18.19 -25.56 -52.21
C SER A 996 -16.80 -26.14 -52.48
N CYS A 997 -16.47 -26.29 -53.76
CA CYS A 997 -15.15 -26.76 -54.21
C CYS A 997 -14.68 -25.94 -55.41
N ARG A 998 -13.38 -25.98 -55.70
CA ARG A 998 -12.81 -25.23 -56.84
C ARG A 998 -13.39 -25.68 -58.18
N GLU A 999 -13.95 -24.73 -58.94
CA GLU A 999 -14.50 -24.89 -60.31
C GLU A 999 -13.65 -25.81 -61.20
N ASP A 1000 -12.34 -25.59 -61.25
CA ASP A 1000 -11.43 -26.34 -62.10
C ASP A 1000 -11.11 -27.74 -61.56
N SER A 1001 -10.65 -27.82 -60.30
CA SER A 1001 -9.99 -29.02 -59.75
C SER A 1001 -10.89 -29.94 -58.92
N GLY A 1002 -12.06 -29.47 -58.47
CA GLY A 1002 -12.92 -30.21 -57.55
C GLY A 1002 -12.28 -30.48 -56.17
N ALA A 1003 -11.23 -29.74 -55.81
CA ALA A 1003 -10.54 -29.91 -54.54
C ALA A 1003 -11.28 -29.17 -53.41
N CYS A 1004 -11.46 -29.87 -52.29
CA CYS A 1004 -12.07 -29.37 -51.06
C CYS A 1004 -11.03 -28.69 -50.16
N SER A 1005 -11.48 -27.77 -49.29
CA SER A 1005 -10.60 -27.04 -48.36
C SER A 1005 -10.48 -27.79 -47.04
N CYS A 1006 -9.38 -28.50 -46.80
CA CYS A 1006 -9.26 -29.37 -45.62
C CYS A 1006 -8.84 -28.65 -44.33
N LYS A 1007 -9.33 -29.14 -43.20
CA LYS A 1007 -8.89 -28.82 -41.83
C LYS A 1007 -7.44 -29.24 -41.58
N GLU A 1008 -6.79 -28.60 -40.61
CA GLU A 1008 -5.33 -28.62 -40.49
C GLU A 1008 -4.69 -30.00 -40.32
N ASN A 1009 -5.30 -30.92 -39.54
CA ASN A 1009 -4.77 -32.27 -39.31
C ASN A 1009 -5.29 -33.32 -40.31
N VAL A 1010 -5.95 -32.89 -41.39
CA VAL A 1010 -6.59 -33.76 -42.39
C VAL A 1010 -5.91 -33.61 -43.76
N LEU A 1011 -5.96 -34.65 -44.58
CA LEU A 1011 -5.39 -34.69 -45.93
C LEU A 1011 -6.25 -35.50 -46.91
N GLY A 1012 -5.97 -35.33 -48.21
CA GLY A 1012 -6.71 -35.93 -49.33
C GLY A 1012 -7.54 -34.91 -50.12
N LEU A 1013 -7.88 -35.21 -51.38
CA LEU A 1013 -8.65 -34.31 -52.26
C LEU A 1013 -10.08 -34.02 -51.75
N GLN A 1014 -10.64 -34.97 -51.01
CA GLN A 1014 -11.97 -34.92 -50.38
C GLN A 1014 -11.88 -34.78 -48.85
N CYS A 1015 -10.68 -34.57 -48.29
CA CYS A 1015 -10.44 -34.38 -46.85
C CYS A 1015 -10.89 -35.57 -45.95
N SER A 1016 -10.45 -36.79 -46.26
CA SER A 1016 -10.93 -38.03 -45.62
C SER A 1016 -9.91 -38.79 -44.76
N GLU A 1017 -8.65 -38.34 -44.65
CA GLU A 1017 -7.57 -39.05 -43.93
C GLU A 1017 -6.86 -38.17 -42.88
N CYS A 1018 -6.54 -38.72 -41.70
CA CYS A 1018 -5.76 -38.01 -40.67
C CYS A 1018 -4.25 -37.96 -40.99
N ARG A 1019 -3.58 -36.89 -40.56
CA ARG A 1019 -2.12 -36.75 -40.59
C ARG A 1019 -1.46 -37.61 -39.50
N ALA A 1020 -0.27 -38.15 -39.79
CA ALA A 1020 0.50 -38.95 -38.83
C ALA A 1020 0.74 -38.20 -37.50
N GLY A 1021 0.60 -38.90 -36.37
CA GLY A 1021 0.60 -38.32 -35.03
C GLY A 1021 -0.77 -37.79 -34.57
N THR A 1022 -1.83 -37.99 -35.36
CA THR A 1022 -3.21 -37.64 -35.03
C THR A 1022 -4.18 -38.80 -35.34
N PHE A 1023 -5.31 -38.87 -34.63
CA PHE A 1023 -6.34 -39.91 -34.74
C PHE A 1023 -7.77 -39.34 -34.63
N ALA A 1024 -8.78 -40.18 -34.87
CA ALA A 1024 -10.21 -39.85 -34.81
C ALA A 1024 -10.66 -38.62 -35.66
N LEU A 1025 -10.98 -38.86 -36.94
CA LEU A 1025 -11.51 -37.84 -37.86
C LEU A 1025 -12.98 -37.52 -37.57
N GLN A 1026 -13.30 -36.30 -37.12
CA GLN A 1026 -14.66 -35.89 -36.71
C GLN A 1026 -15.10 -34.52 -37.27
N THR A 1027 -16.43 -34.35 -37.45
CA THR A 1027 -17.07 -33.10 -37.93
C THR A 1027 -16.91 -31.92 -36.98
N ASP A 1028 -17.05 -32.17 -35.70
CA ASP A 1028 -16.99 -31.20 -34.60
C ASP A 1028 -15.55 -30.78 -34.24
N ASN A 1029 -14.55 -31.62 -34.51
CA ASN A 1029 -13.15 -31.27 -34.30
C ASN A 1029 -12.71 -30.16 -35.30
N PRO A 1030 -12.27 -28.96 -34.85
CA PRO A 1030 -11.87 -27.86 -35.74
C PRO A 1030 -10.59 -28.16 -36.53
N LEU A 1031 -9.67 -28.97 -35.99
CA LEU A 1031 -8.48 -29.46 -36.66
C LEU A 1031 -8.76 -30.73 -37.48
N GLY A 1032 -9.93 -31.35 -37.29
CA GLY A 1032 -10.41 -32.56 -37.94
C GLY A 1032 -9.97 -33.85 -37.24
N CYS A 1033 -8.69 -33.97 -36.88
CA CYS A 1033 -8.14 -35.10 -36.12
C CYS A 1033 -7.39 -34.63 -34.87
N SER A 1034 -7.48 -35.39 -33.78
CA SER A 1034 -6.88 -35.08 -32.46
C SER A 1034 -5.44 -35.61 -32.34
N PRO A 1035 -4.51 -34.90 -31.68
CA PRO A 1035 -3.13 -35.36 -31.48
C PRO A 1035 -3.02 -36.56 -30.52
N CYS A 1036 -2.03 -37.42 -30.72
CA CYS A 1036 -1.67 -38.47 -29.75
C CYS A 1036 -1.03 -37.87 -28.49
N PHE A 1037 -1.44 -38.31 -27.29
CA PHE A 1037 -0.82 -37.88 -26.03
C PHE A 1037 0.27 -38.86 -25.59
N CYS A 1038 -0.08 -40.13 -25.38
CA CYS A 1038 0.85 -41.24 -25.08
C CYS A 1038 1.95 -40.95 -24.03
N PHE A 1039 1.72 -40.03 -23.08
CA PHE A 1039 2.73 -39.44 -22.18
C PHE A 1039 4.06 -38.99 -22.86
N GLY A 1040 4.02 -38.65 -24.15
CA GLY A 1040 5.20 -38.33 -24.96
C GLY A 1040 6.12 -39.52 -25.30
N LEU A 1041 5.69 -40.76 -24.98
CA LEU A 1041 6.46 -41.99 -25.17
C LEU A 1041 6.27 -42.63 -26.56
N SER A 1042 5.24 -42.21 -27.31
CA SER A 1042 4.92 -42.74 -28.64
C SER A 1042 4.18 -41.70 -29.49
N GLN A 1043 4.34 -41.76 -30.82
CA GLN A 1043 3.54 -40.99 -31.80
C GLN A 1043 2.65 -41.90 -32.67
N LEU A 1044 2.54 -43.17 -32.29
CA LEU A 1044 1.70 -44.17 -32.95
C LEU A 1044 0.53 -44.50 -32.02
N CYS A 1045 -0.59 -43.80 -32.25
CA CYS A 1045 -1.86 -44.05 -31.57
C CYS A 1045 -2.97 -44.39 -32.58
N SER A 1046 -3.99 -45.12 -32.11
CA SER A 1046 -5.24 -45.40 -32.83
C SER A 1046 -6.42 -45.29 -31.87
N GLU A 1047 -7.64 -45.13 -32.39
CA GLU A 1047 -8.85 -45.15 -31.57
C GLU A 1047 -9.12 -46.56 -30.99
N LEU A 1048 -9.51 -46.64 -29.72
CA LEU A 1048 -9.74 -47.88 -28.99
C LEU A 1048 -11.18 -48.39 -29.15
N GLU A 1049 -11.38 -49.47 -29.91
CA GLU A 1049 -12.71 -50.05 -30.15
C GLU A 1049 -13.21 -50.97 -29.01
N GLY A 1050 -14.54 -51.08 -28.87
CA GLY A 1050 -15.19 -52.18 -28.13
C GLY A 1050 -15.61 -51.91 -26.67
N TYR A 1051 -15.59 -50.66 -26.22
CA TYR A 1051 -16.03 -50.26 -24.88
C TYR A 1051 -17.43 -49.61 -24.92
N VAL A 1052 -18.21 -49.73 -23.85
CA VAL A 1052 -19.61 -49.30 -23.79
C VAL A 1052 -19.85 -48.48 -22.52
N ARG A 1053 -20.56 -47.34 -22.64
CA ARG A 1053 -20.91 -46.45 -21.52
C ARG A 1053 -22.10 -47.01 -20.72
N ALA A 1054 -22.13 -46.79 -19.40
CA ALA A 1054 -23.17 -47.33 -18.52
C ALA A 1054 -23.48 -46.38 -17.33
N PRO A 1055 -24.76 -46.12 -17.03
CA PRO A 1055 -25.17 -45.20 -15.96
C PRO A 1055 -25.00 -45.80 -14.56
N SER A 1056 -24.77 -44.95 -13.56
CA SER A 1056 -24.71 -45.33 -12.14
C SER A 1056 -25.61 -44.45 -11.27
N ASN A 1057 -26.38 -45.06 -10.37
CA ASN A 1057 -27.30 -44.32 -9.49
C ASN A 1057 -26.60 -43.79 -8.22
N LEU A 1058 -26.93 -42.56 -7.85
CA LEU A 1058 -26.42 -41.85 -6.67
C LEU A 1058 -27.24 -42.13 -5.41
N LYS A 1059 -26.56 -42.26 -4.26
CA LYS A 1059 -27.14 -42.06 -2.91
C LYS A 1059 -26.09 -41.47 -1.96
N GLY A 1060 -26.42 -40.33 -1.37
CA GLY A 1060 -25.62 -39.64 -0.35
C GLY A 1060 -26.41 -38.46 0.23
N THR A 1061 -26.21 -38.17 1.52
CA THR A 1061 -26.99 -37.16 2.27
C THR A 1061 -26.12 -36.44 3.30
N VAL A 1062 -26.44 -35.18 3.55
CA VAL A 1062 -26.10 -34.37 4.75
C VAL A 1062 -27.28 -33.41 5.00
N GLU A 1063 -27.42 -32.85 6.21
CA GLU A 1063 -28.63 -32.10 6.63
C GLU A 1063 -29.04 -30.95 5.68
N GLY A 1064 -30.34 -30.71 5.55
CA GLY A 1064 -30.93 -29.78 4.58
C GLY A 1064 -31.18 -30.37 3.19
N VAL A 1065 -30.66 -31.58 2.90
CA VAL A 1065 -30.88 -32.30 1.64
C VAL A 1065 -31.87 -33.44 1.82
N HIS A 1066 -32.93 -33.44 1.01
CA HIS A 1066 -34.00 -34.43 1.00
C HIS A 1066 -33.97 -35.28 -0.27
N PHE A 1067 -33.82 -36.60 -0.14
CA PHE A 1067 -33.91 -37.51 -1.28
C PHE A 1067 -35.38 -37.89 -1.56
N GLN A 1068 -35.88 -37.55 -2.75
CA GLN A 1068 -37.21 -37.88 -3.24
C GLN A 1068 -37.10 -38.41 -4.67
N ASP A 1069 -36.90 -39.73 -4.80
CA ASP A 1069 -36.70 -40.44 -6.06
C ASP A 1069 -37.65 -39.94 -7.19
N PRO A 1070 -37.11 -39.50 -8.35
CA PRO A 1070 -35.73 -39.61 -8.82
C PRO A 1070 -34.76 -38.49 -8.35
N ASP A 1071 -35.26 -37.51 -7.60
CA ASP A 1071 -34.58 -36.23 -7.33
C ASP A 1071 -33.90 -36.17 -5.96
N THR A 1072 -32.87 -35.33 -5.88
CA THR A 1072 -32.24 -34.92 -4.62
C THR A 1072 -32.48 -33.43 -4.44
N LEU A 1073 -33.37 -33.08 -3.52
CA LEU A 1073 -33.83 -31.71 -3.27
C LEU A 1073 -32.96 -31.07 -2.20
N LEU A 1074 -32.57 -29.81 -2.41
CA LEU A 1074 -31.87 -28.98 -1.43
C LEU A 1074 -32.79 -27.83 -1.02
N ASP A 1075 -33.08 -27.72 0.28
CA ASP A 1075 -33.78 -26.56 0.82
C ASP A 1075 -32.75 -25.45 1.09
N ALA A 1076 -32.77 -24.42 0.23
CA ALA A 1076 -31.81 -23.31 0.32
C ALA A 1076 -31.97 -22.49 1.60
N GLU A 1077 -33.19 -22.39 2.18
CA GLU A 1077 -33.41 -21.66 3.42
C GLU A 1077 -32.88 -22.43 4.63
N ALA A 1078 -33.02 -23.77 4.63
CA ALA A 1078 -32.44 -24.64 5.65
C ALA A 1078 -30.90 -24.74 5.55
N VAL A 1079 -30.34 -24.77 4.33
CA VAL A 1079 -28.90 -24.84 4.10
C VAL A 1079 -28.20 -23.51 4.42
N ARG A 1080 -28.79 -22.34 4.09
CA ARG A 1080 -28.26 -21.01 4.47
C ARG A 1080 -28.04 -20.81 5.97
N GLN A 1081 -28.74 -21.57 6.83
CA GLN A 1081 -28.54 -21.55 8.28
C GLN A 1081 -27.22 -22.21 8.74
N HIS A 1082 -26.61 -23.04 7.90
CA HIS A 1082 -25.43 -23.86 8.24
C HIS A 1082 -24.24 -23.67 7.28
N VAL A 1083 -24.49 -23.18 6.06
CA VAL A 1083 -23.49 -22.85 5.03
C VAL A 1083 -23.74 -21.41 4.60
N HIS A 1084 -22.76 -20.52 4.81
CA HIS A 1084 -22.94 -19.07 4.67
C HIS A 1084 -22.35 -18.47 3.38
N GLY A 1085 -21.74 -19.29 2.52
CA GLY A 1085 -21.25 -18.88 1.21
C GLY A 1085 -22.16 -19.35 0.08
N GLU A 1086 -22.48 -18.46 -0.85
CA GLU A 1086 -23.07 -18.80 -2.15
C GLU A 1086 -21.97 -18.74 -3.22
N PRO A 1087 -21.99 -19.61 -4.27
CA PRO A 1087 -23.02 -20.59 -4.59
C PRO A 1087 -22.77 -21.97 -3.95
N PHE A 1088 -23.85 -22.71 -3.68
CA PHE A 1088 -23.76 -24.05 -3.08
C PHE A 1088 -23.40 -25.12 -4.11
N TYR A 1089 -22.26 -25.80 -3.93
CA TYR A 1089 -21.84 -26.90 -4.79
C TYR A 1089 -22.18 -28.29 -4.21
N TRP A 1090 -22.70 -29.16 -5.07
CA TRP A 1090 -22.92 -30.57 -4.75
C TRP A 1090 -21.61 -31.37 -4.82
N ARG A 1091 -21.07 -31.81 -3.68
CA ARG A 1091 -19.87 -32.66 -3.67
C ARG A 1091 -20.17 -34.09 -4.17
N LEU A 1092 -19.36 -34.59 -5.10
CA LEU A 1092 -19.48 -35.96 -5.59
C LEU A 1092 -19.06 -37.00 -4.53
N PRO A 1093 -19.70 -38.19 -4.53
CA PRO A 1093 -19.22 -39.35 -3.79
C PRO A 1093 -17.79 -39.76 -4.17
N LYS A 1094 -17.12 -40.52 -3.30
CA LYS A 1094 -15.73 -40.99 -3.50
C LYS A 1094 -15.49 -41.85 -4.75
N GLN A 1095 -16.53 -42.31 -5.45
CA GLN A 1095 -16.41 -43.09 -6.68
C GLN A 1095 -15.99 -42.26 -7.91
N PHE A 1096 -16.04 -40.92 -7.80
CA PHE A 1096 -15.58 -39.96 -8.81
C PHE A 1096 -14.24 -39.30 -8.41
N GLU A 1097 -13.66 -39.68 -7.26
CA GLU A 1097 -12.30 -39.30 -6.82
C GLU A 1097 -11.30 -40.37 -7.34
N GLY A 1098 -10.02 -40.02 -7.53
CA GLY A 1098 -8.97 -40.92 -8.01
C GLY A 1098 -8.68 -40.85 -9.52
N ASP A 1099 -8.17 -41.96 -10.08
CA ASP A 1099 -7.75 -42.05 -11.50
C ASP A 1099 -8.97 -42.24 -12.42
N GLN A 1100 -9.22 -41.25 -13.28
CA GLN A 1100 -10.39 -41.14 -14.16
C GLN A 1100 -10.00 -40.84 -15.61
N LEU A 1101 -8.79 -41.26 -16.06
CA LEU A 1101 -8.33 -41.05 -17.44
C LEU A 1101 -9.29 -41.60 -18.51
N LEU A 1102 -10.05 -42.66 -18.19
CA LEU A 1102 -11.07 -43.24 -19.08
C LEU A 1102 -12.33 -42.37 -19.26
N ALA A 1103 -12.43 -41.22 -18.57
CA ALA A 1103 -13.47 -40.22 -18.81
C ALA A 1103 -13.15 -39.30 -19.99
N TYR A 1104 -11.90 -39.25 -20.48
CA TYR A 1104 -11.49 -38.42 -21.61
C TYR A 1104 -12.29 -38.76 -22.89
N GLY A 1105 -12.81 -37.76 -23.60
CA GLY A 1105 -13.73 -37.95 -24.73
C GLY A 1105 -15.15 -38.39 -24.35
N GLY A 1106 -15.44 -38.54 -23.05
CA GLY A 1106 -16.77 -38.79 -22.50
C GLY A 1106 -17.64 -37.53 -22.39
N LYS A 1107 -18.83 -37.72 -21.81
CA LYS A 1107 -19.74 -36.62 -21.43
C LYS A 1107 -20.11 -36.71 -19.96
N LEU A 1108 -20.00 -35.59 -19.26
CA LEU A 1108 -20.48 -35.37 -17.90
C LEU A 1108 -21.94 -34.94 -18.01
N ARG A 1109 -22.86 -35.82 -17.59
CA ARG A 1109 -24.31 -35.59 -17.66
C ARG A 1109 -24.88 -35.30 -16.27
N TYR A 1110 -25.61 -34.21 -16.15
CA TYR A 1110 -26.42 -33.89 -14.98
C TYR A 1110 -27.70 -33.16 -15.37
N SER A 1111 -28.74 -33.25 -14.53
CA SER A 1111 -29.94 -32.43 -14.68
C SER A 1111 -30.20 -31.67 -13.39
N VAL A 1112 -30.42 -30.36 -13.49
CA VAL A 1112 -30.72 -29.49 -12.37
C VAL A 1112 -31.98 -28.67 -12.68
N ALA A 1113 -32.74 -28.39 -11.63
CA ALA A 1113 -33.93 -27.53 -11.65
C ALA A 1113 -33.91 -26.74 -10.34
N PHE A 1114 -34.26 -25.45 -10.38
CA PHE A 1114 -34.58 -24.70 -9.17
C PHE A 1114 -36.04 -24.24 -9.21
N TYR A 1115 -36.63 -24.03 -8.03
CA TYR A 1115 -37.99 -23.52 -7.88
C TYR A 1115 -37.94 -22.32 -6.91
N SER A 1116 -38.23 -21.12 -7.42
CA SER A 1116 -38.28 -19.86 -6.67
C SER A 1116 -39.68 -19.26 -6.75
N THR A 1117 -40.24 -18.88 -5.60
CA THR A 1117 -41.58 -18.27 -5.50
C THR A 1117 -41.62 -16.80 -5.95
N HIS A 1118 -40.46 -16.15 -6.14
CA HIS A 1118 -40.35 -14.71 -6.41
C HIS A 1118 -39.81 -14.37 -7.82
N GLY A 1119 -39.64 -15.35 -8.70
CA GLY A 1119 -39.51 -15.11 -10.15
C GLY A 1119 -38.10 -14.89 -10.70
N SER A 1120 -37.11 -14.51 -9.88
CA SER A 1120 -35.70 -14.45 -10.27
C SER A 1120 -34.82 -15.28 -9.33
N GLY A 1121 -33.85 -15.99 -9.90
CA GLY A 1121 -32.68 -16.50 -9.20
C GLY A 1121 -31.49 -15.59 -9.51
N THR A 1122 -30.55 -15.48 -8.57
CA THR A 1122 -29.30 -14.74 -8.76
C THR A 1122 -28.43 -15.43 -9.80
N SER A 1123 -28.44 -14.92 -11.04
CA SER A 1123 -27.64 -15.45 -12.14
C SER A 1123 -26.22 -14.87 -12.07
N ASN A 1124 -25.42 -15.39 -11.14
CA ASN A 1124 -24.00 -15.07 -11.07
C ASN A 1124 -23.26 -15.78 -12.22
N TYR A 1125 -22.21 -15.14 -12.76
CA TYR A 1125 -21.31 -15.70 -13.78
C TYR A 1125 -20.32 -16.72 -13.18
N GLU A 1126 -20.83 -17.66 -12.37
CA GLU A 1126 -20.03 -18.62 -11.62
C GLU A 1126 -20.13 -20.03 -12.22
N PRO A 1127 -19.03 -20.80 -12.20
CA PRO A 1127 -18.94 -22.02 -12.99
C PRO A 1127 -19.67 -23.19 -12.34
N GLN A 1128 -20.67 -23.76 -13.01
CA GLN A 1128 -21.51 -24.83 -12.43
C GLN A 1128 -20.73 -26.11 -12.06
N VAL A 1129 -19.59 -26.36 -12.72
CA VAL A 1129 -18.81 -27.59 -12.54
C VAL A 1129 -17.34 -27.25 -12.24
N LEU A 1130 -16.81 -27.87 -11.19
CA LEU A 1130 -15.43 -27.71 -10.71
C LEU A 1130 -14.79 -29.09 -10.50
N ILE A 1131 -13.58 -29.27 -11.04
CA ILE A 1131 -12.74 -30.45 -10.83
C ILE A 1131 -11.36 -30.01 -10.34
N LYS A 1132 -10.88 -30.61 -9.25
CA LYS A 1132 -9.53 -30.43 -8.70
C LYS A 1132 -8.76 -31.74 -8.77
N GLY A 1133 -7.58 -31.74 -9.38
CA GLY A 1133 -6.77 -32.96 -9.50
C GLY A 1133 -5.32 -32.73 -9.96
N GLY A 1134 -4.59 -33.84 -10.05
CA GLY A 1134 -3.19 -33.91 -10.48
C GLY A 1134 -2.24 -34.50 -9.43
N ARG A 1135 -1.20 -35.22 -9.89
CA ARG A 1135 -0.22 -35.91 -9.00
C ARG A 1135 1.05 -35.11 -8.74
N ALA A 1136 1.50 -34.29 -9.70
CA ALA A 1136 2.72 -33.50 -9.61
C ALA A 1136 2.47 -31.99 -9.42
N ARG A 1137 1.34 -31.50 -9.95
CA ARG A 1137 0.79 -30.16 -9.76
C ARG A 1137 -0.72 -30.31 -9.58
N LYS A 1138 -1.33 -29.51 -8.70
CA LYS A 1138 -2.77 -29.56 -8.41
C LYS A 1138 -3.45 -28.42 -9.12
N HIS A 1139 -4.19 -28.71 -10.19
CA HIS A 1139 -4.95 -27.70 -10.92
C HIS A 1139 -6.42 -27.77 -10.51
N VAL A 1140 -7.08 -26.62 -10.51
CA VAL A 1140 -8.54 -26.49 -10.43
C VAL A 1140 -9.00 -26.02 -11.80
N ILE A 1141 -9.89 -26.80 -12.42
CA ILE A 1141 -10.45 -26.52 -13.74
C ILE A 1141 -11.97 -26.40 -13.62
N TYR A 1142 -12.55 -25.56 -14.46
CA TYR A 1142 -13.97 -25.21 -14.39
C TYR A 1142 -14.61 -25.17 -15.77
N MET A 1143 -15.95 -25.18 -15.78
CA MET A 1143 -16.76 -25.04 -16.99
C MET A 1143 -17.98 -24.15 -16.73
N ASP A 1144 -18.23 -23.22 -17.64
CA ASP A 1144 -19.33 -22.24 -17.61
C ASP A 1144 -20.59 -22.83 -18.23
N ALA A 1145 -21.70 -22.87 -17.48
CA ALA A 1145 -23.00 -23.31 -17.99
C ALA A 1145 -24.10 -22.31 -17.57
N PRO A 1146 -25.07 -22.00 -18.47
CA PRO A 1146 -26.16 -21.09 -18.16
C PRO A 1146 -27.10 -21.69 -17.10
N ALA A 1147 -27.54 -20.89 -16.13
CA ALA A 1147 -28.47 -21.32 -15.09
C ALA A 1147 -29.83 -21.77 -15.69
N PRO A 1148 -30.51 -22.78 -15.13
CA PRO A 1148 -31.81 -23.24 -15.63
C PRO A 1148 -32.90 -22.22 -15.38
N GLU A 1149 -33.97 -22.22 -16.18
CA GLU A 1149 -35.13 -21.36 -15.93
C GLU A 1149 -35.94 -21.80 -14.70
N ASN A 1150 -36.58 -20.85 -14.02
CA ASN A 1150 -37.33 -21.10 -12.80
C ASN A 1150 -38.47 -22.12 -13.00
N GLY A 1151 -38.37 -23.26 -12.31
CA GLY A 1151 -39.30 -24.38 -12.39
C GLY A 1151 -39.09 -25.32 -13.59
N VAL A 1152 -38.10 -25.05 -14.44
CA VAL A 1152 -37.76 -25.85 -15.61
C VAL A 1152 -36.58 -26.77 -15.26
N ARG A 1153 -36.71 -28.07 -15.54
CA ARG A 1153 -35.59 -29.01 -15.45
C ARG A 1153 -34.75 -28.93 -16.71
N GLN A 1154 -33.50 -28.51 -16.57
CA GLN A 1154 -32.54 -28.49 -17.66
C GLN A 1154 -31.52 -29.62 -17.48
N ALA A 1155 -31.19 -30.29 -18.58
CA ALA A 1155 -30.13 -31.28 -18.65
C ALA A 1155 -28.90 -30.68 -19.34
N TYR A 1156 -27.73 -30.97 -18.80
CA TYR A 1156 -26.44 -30.49 -19.26
C TYR A 1156 -25.58 -31.68 -19.66
N ASP A 1157 -25.04 -31.62 -20.89
CA ASP A 1157 -24.14 -32.59 -21.50
C ASP A 1157 -22.77 -31.91 -21.70
N VAL A 1158 -21.86 -32.02 -20.73
CA VAL A 1158 -20.57 -31.32 -20.75
C VAL A 1158 -19.48 -32.23 -21.31
N GLY A 1159 -18.67 -31.76 -22.26
CA GLY A 1159 -17.60 -32.54 -22.86
C GLY A 1159 -16.39 -32.75 -21.94
N MET A 1160 -15.88 -33.98 -21.86
CA MET A 1160 -14.65 -34.30 -21.13
C MET A 1160 -13.42 -34.21 -22.06
N LYS A 1161 -13.20 -33.04 -22.64
CA LYS A 1161 -12.01 -32.65 -23.41
C LYS A 1161 -11.58 -31.26 -23.00
N GLU A 1162 -10.30 -30.95 -23.14
CA GLU A 1162 -9.67 -29.71 -22.72
C GLU A 1162 -10.34 -28.43 -23.28
N GLU A 1163 -10.91 -28.49 -24.49
CA GLU A 1163 -11.66 -27.40 -25.14
C GLU A 1163 -12.94 -26.96 -24.40
N PHE A 1164 -13.46 -27.74 -23.46
CA PHE A 1164 -14.65 -27.40 -22.67
C PHE A 1164 -14.32 -26.85 -21.26
N TRP A 1165 -13.03 -26.74 -20.91
CA TRP A 1165 -12.61 -26.40 -19.55
C TRP A 1165 -11.60 -25.24 -19.55
N LYS A 1166 -11.67 -24.40 -18.51
CA LYS A 1166 -10.78 -23.26 -18.25
C LYS A 1166 -10.03 -23.43 -16.93
N TYR A 1167 -8.90 -22.75 -16.77
CA TYR A 1167 -8.16 -22.69 -15.51
C TYR A 1167 -8.83 -21.74 -14.50
N PHE A 1168 -9.19 -22.24 -13.33
CA PHE A 1168 -9.84 -21.44 -12.28
C PHE A 1168 -8.89 -20.36 -11.74
N ASN A 1169 -9.35 -19.11 -11.67
CA ASN A 1169 -8.57 -17.91 -11.32
C ASN A 1169 -7.38 -17.58 -12.24
N SER A 1170 -7.35 -18.09 -13.48
CA SER A 1170 -6.41 -17.61 -14.50
C SER A 1170 -6.82 -16.24 -15.05
N VAL A 1171 -5.84 -15.36 -15.29
CA VAL A 1171 -6.04 -14.09 -16.01
C VAL A 1171 -6.25 -14.31 -17.52
N SER A 1172 -5.98 -15.54 -18.01
CA SER A 1172 -6.22 -15.97 -19.39
C SER A 1172 -7.55 -16.72 -19.51
N GLU A 1173 -8.38 -16.30 -20.46
CA GLU A 1173 -9.61 -16.98 -20.96
C GLU A 1173 -9.30 -18.26 -21.76
N GLU A 1174 -8.02 -18.60 -21.96
CA GLU A 1174 -7.61 -19.78 -22.74
C GLU A 1174 -8.06 -21.10 -22.08
N HIS A 1175 -8.39 -22.05 -22.95
CA HIS A 1175 -8.72 -23.42 -22.58
C HIS A 1175 -7.55 -24.11 -21.86
N VAL A 1176 -7.87 -25.08 -21.01
CA VAL A 1176 -6.86 -25.89 -20.32
C VAL A 1176 -5.96 -26.58 -21.35
N THR A 1177 -4.66 -26.72 -21.08
CA THR A 1177 -3.80 -27.50 -21.99
C THR A 1177 -4.12 -28.98 -21.89
N HIS A 1178 -4.05 -29.72 -23.00
CA HIS A 1178 -4.28 -31.17 -23.02
C HIS A 1178 -3.41 -31.92 -21.98
N SER A 1179 -2.16 -31.48 -21.75
CA SER A 1179 -1.29 -32.07 -20.71
C SER A 1179 -1.83 -31.87 -19.30
N ASP A 1180 -2.33 -30.68 -18.98
CA ASP A 1180 -2.82 -30.38 -17.63
C ASP A 1180 -4.21 -30.98 -17.40
N PHE A 1181 -5.07 -31.03 -18.43
CA PHE A 1181 -6.35 -31.72 -18.36
C PHE A 1181 -6.18 -33.21 -18.07
N MET A 1182 -5.28 -33.89 -18.79
CA MET A 1182 -4.93 -35.30 -18.53
C MET A 1182 -4.25 -35.48 -17.16
N SER A 1183 -3.43 -34.52 -16.71
CA SER A 1183 -2.87 -34.52 -15.36
C SER A 1183 -3.98 -34.49 -14.30
N VAL A 1184 -4.98 -33.60 -14.44
CA VAL A 1184 -6.14 -33.53 -13.53
C VAL A 1184 -6.91 -34.86 -13.49
N LEU A 1185 -7.23 -35.45 -14.64
CA LEU A 1185 -7.93 -36.73 -14.73
C LEU A 1185 -7.12 -37.91 -14.14
N SER A 1186 -5.79 -37.84 -14.11
CA SER A 1186 -4.94 -38.91 -13.54
C SER A 1186 -5.06 -39.08 -12.01
N ASN A 1187 -5.60 -38.09 -11.30
CA ASN A 1187 -5.88 -38.14 -9.87
C ASN A 1187 -6.79 -36.97 -9.43
N ILE A 1188 -8.10 -37.18 -9.45
CA ILE A 1188 -9.09 -36.21 -8.96
C ILE A 1188 -9.18 -36.27 -7.42
N GLU A 1189 -8.98 -35.14 -6.74
CA GLU A 1189 -9.08 -35.03 -5.27
C GLU A 1189 -10.45 -34.52 -4.80
N ILE A 1190 -11.08 -33.63 -5.56
CA ILE A 1190 -12.41 -33.08 -5.30
C ILE A 1190 -13.09 -32.84 -6.65
N ALA A 1191 -14.34 -33.29 -6.78
CA ALA A 1191 -15.19 -32.98 -7.93
C ALA A 1191 -16.63 -32.77 -7.48
N ASN A 1192 -17.34 -31.91 -8.22
CA ASN A 1192 -18.74 -31.58 -8.00
C ASN A 1192 -19.55 -31.91 -9.29
N ILE A 1193 -20.78 -32.42 -9.15
CA ILE A 1193 -21.57 -33.37 -10.01
C ILE A 1193 -21.46 -33.27 -11.57
N SER A 1194 -21.39 -34.34 -12.40
CA SER A 1194 -21.34 -35.84 -12.25
C SER A 1194 -20.77 -36.61 -13.48
N MET A 1195 -19.88 -37.61 -13.29
CA MET A 1195 -19.08 -38.27 -14.35
C MET A 1195 -19.39 -39.78 -14.59
N GLU A 1196 -19.53 -40.21 -15.85
CA GLU A 1196 -19.57 -41.65 -16.17
C GLU A 1196 -18.18 -42.30 -16.11
N VAL A 1197 -18.10 -43.53 -15.56
CA VAL A 1197 -16.85 -44.30 -15.46
C VAL A 1197 -17.00 -45.65 -16.17
N GLY A 1198 -16.17 -45.88 -17.19
CA GLY A 1198 -16.20 -47.12 -17.96
C GLY A 1198 -15.80 -48.36 -17.14
N ARG A 1199 -16.59 -49.44 -17.22
CA ARG A 1199 -16.21 -50.76 -16.73
C ARG A 1199 -16.20 -51.78 -17.87
N LYS A 1200 -15.28 -52.74 -17.79
CA LYS A 1200 -15.22 -53.88 -18.71
C LYS A 1200 -16.40 -54.83 -18.45
N ALA A 1201 -17.47 -54.66 -19.23
CA ALA A 1201 -18.66 -55.50 -19.14
C ALA A 1201 -18.45 -56.86 -19.83
N GLY A 1202 -18.79 -57.93 -19.13
CA GLY A 1202 -19.10 -59.21 -19.77
C GLY A 1202 -20.60 -59.24 -20.11
N GLU A 1203 -20.90 -59.44 -21.39
CA GLU A 1203 -22.24 -59.56 -21.99
C GLU A 1203 -23.08 -58.26 -22.05
N LEU A 1204 -23.55 -57.92 -23.26
CA LEU A 1204 -24.25 -56.66 -23.57
C LEU A 1204 -25.75 -56.71 -23.23
N PRO A 1205 -26.30 -55.68 -22.55
CA PRO A 1205 -27.70 -55.28 -22.67
C PRO A 1205 -27.90 -54.41 -23.93
N PRO A 1206 -29.10 -54.42 -24.56
CA PRO A 1206 -29.37 -53.64 -25.76
C PRO A 1206 -29.57 -52.14 -25.41
N GLY A 1207 -28.70 -51.27 -25.93
CA GLY A 1207 -28.89 -49.80 -25.90
C GLY A 1207 -27.71 -48.94 -25.45
N GLY A 1208 -26.55 -49.51 -25.12
CA GLY A 1208 -25.38 -48.72 -24.70
C GLY A 1208 -24.64 -48.05 -25.87
N GLU A 1209 -24.28 -46.77 -25.72
CA GLU A 1209 -23.38 -46.05 -26.64
C GLU A 1209 -21.96 -46.62 -26.58
N ILE A 1210 -21.33 -46.77 -27.75
CA ILE A 1210 -19.94 -47.17 -27.90
C ILE A 1210 -19.04 -46.00 -27.50
N ALA A 1211 -18.01 -46.25 -26.69
CA ALA A 1211 -17.03 -45.23 -26.33
C ALA A 1211 -16.09 -44.94 -27.53
N SER A 1212 -15.98 -43.66 -27.88
CA SER A 1212 -15.08 -43.10 -28.89
C SER A 1212 -13.99 -42.23 -28.25
N LEU A 1213 -13.01 -41.79 -29.04
CA LEU A 1213 -11.92 -40.85 -28.68
C LEU A 1213 -10.88 -41.33 -27.65
N LEU A 1214 -10.94 -42.59 -27.21
CA LEU A 1214 -9.90 -43.17 -26.36
C LEU A 1214 -8.67 -43.55 -27.18
N GLU A 1215 -7.48 -43.05 -26.81
CA GLU A 1215 -6.23 -43.42 -27.47
C GLU A 1215 -5.74 -44.82 -27.07
N HIS A 1216 -5.18 -45.55 -28.04
CA HIS A 1216 -4.41 -46.77 -27.82
C HIS A 1216 -3.00 -46.58 -28.39
N CYS A 1217 -2.03 -46.38 -27.50
CA CYS A 1217 -0.64 -46.09 -27.84
C CYS A 1217 0.22 -47.35 -27.98
N VAL A 1218 1.11 -47.37 -28.96
CA VAL A 1218 2.14 -48.42 -29.07
C VAL A 1218 3.29 -48.11 -28.10
N CYS A 1219 3.27 -48.77 -26.93
CA CYS A 1219 4.17 -48.46 -25.82
C CYS A 1219 5.57 -49.10 -25.91
N PRO A 1220 6.63 -48.41 -25.46
CA PRO A 1220 7.97 -48.95 -25.39
C PRO A 1220 8.13 -50.03 -24.29
N PRO A 1221 9.14 -50.91 -24.36
CA PRO A 1221 9.30 -52.01 -23.42
C PRO A 1221 9.52 -51.53 -21.97
N GLY A 1222 8.55 -51.83 -21.09
CA GLY A 1222 8.63 -51.52 -19.66
C GLY A 1222 7.48 -50.67 -19.11
N THR A 1223 6.66 -50.07 -19.98
CA THR A 1223 5.43 -49.35 -19.61
C THR A 1223 4.17 -50.18 -19.90
N ALA A 1224 3.04 -49.82 -19.27
CA ALA A 1224 1.81 -50.60 -19.34
C ALA A 1224 0.56 -49.74 -19.06
N GLY A 1225 -0.30 -49.61 -20.06
CA GLY A 1225 -1.53 -48.82 -20.03
C GLY A 1225 -2.01 -48.55 -21.46
N PHE A 1226 -3.17 -47.93 -21.62
CA PHE A 1226 -3.65 -47.53 -22.97
C PHE A 1226 -2.87 -46.32 -23.51
N SER A 1227 -2.41 -45.43 -22.62
CA SER A 1227 -1.59 -44.24 -22.92
C SER A 1227 -0.08 -44.40 -22.63
N CYS A 1228 0.36 -45.59 -22.19
CA CYS A 1228 1.73 -45.90 -21.71
C CYS A 1228 2.09 -45.40 -20.31
#